data_AF-A0A2S7I5S8-F1
#
_entry.id   AF-A0A2S7I5S8-F1
#
_cell.length_a   1.000
_cell.length_b   1.000
_cell.length_c   1.000
_cell.angle_alpha   90.00
_cell.angle_beta   90.00
_cell.angle_gamma   90.00
#
_symmetry.space_group_name_H-M   'P 1'
#
loop_
_entity.id
_entity.type
_entity.pdbx_description
1 polymer ?
#
loop_
_entity_poly.entity_id
_entity_poly.type
_entity_poly.pdbx_seq_one_letter_code
_entity_poly.pdbx_strand_id
1 'polypeptide(L)'
;MKIIQLFGISAFASLAFLGSCKPKGTETAVSGDAAEKVYVAPGKYDEVYNFVSGGFNGQMNVYGLPSGRLLKVVPIFSVNPENGYGFSEETKPMLETSHGFIPWDDQHHLELSQTNGEQDGRWIFANANNTPRVARVNLKTFRTEEIIELPNSAGNHSSPFITENTEYVVAGTRFAVPTDDMNGDVPINSFKENFKGVISFIGVNKETGDMNLSFQIEAPGVNFDLSHAGKGKSHGWFFFSCYNSEQANTLLEVNASQNDKDFIMAVNWKKAEEYLKAGKGRKVKTQYAHNKFDEKTQTATSKMEQEVTVLSAKELKDICYFMPTPKSPHGCDVDPTGEYIVGSGKLAALIPVHSFSKMLKAIENKEFAGEYDGIPILKYESTLHGEVQKPGLGPLHTEFDGKGNAYTSFFVSSEVVKWDVKTLKVLDRQPTFYSVGHLMVVGGDTKKPYGKYLVAYNKITKDRFLPTGPELTQSAQLYDISGDKMKLLLDFPTFGEPHYAQAVPATLIKDQQVKFYNIADNKHPYATKGEAESKVVRQGNKVHVYMTSIRSHFAPDNIEGIKVGDEVYFHVTNLEQDWDVPHGFAIKGNQNAELLIMPGETSTLKWVPKKPGMYPMYCTDFCSALHQEMQGYVRVSPAGSNVPLTYSLNNKADNAKSPVKTAVTK
;
A
#
# COMPACT_ATOMS: atom_id res chain seq x y z
N MET A 1 -33.04 74.03 -10.04
CA MET A 1 -31.68 73.45 -10.14
C MET A 1 -31.14 73.27 -8.74
N LYS A 2 -30.53 72.17 -8.31
CA LYS A 2 -30.39 70.77 -8.74
C LYS A 2 -29.87 70.09 -7.45
N ILE A 3 -30.58 69.09 -6.93
CA ILE A 3 -30.15 67.68 -6.81
C ILE A 3 -29.15 67.40 -5.65
N ILE A 4 -29.51 66.37 -4.85
CA ILE A 4 -28.72 65.54 -3.91
C ILE A 4 -28.58 66.03 -2.46
N GLN A 5 -29.65 65.86 -1.68
CA GLN A 5 -29.57 65.40 -0.29
C GLN A 5 -30.70 64.40 -0.07
N LEU A 6 -30.43 63.10 -0.21
CA LEU A 6 -31.13 61.98 0.43
C LEU A 6 -30.52 60.68 -0.11
N PHE A 7 -29.45 60.15 0.50
CA PHE A 7 -29.05 58.73 0.39
C PHE A 7 -27.89 58.43 1.37
N GLY A 8 -28.09 58.76 2.66
CA GLY A 8 -27.06 58.57 3.69
C GLY A 8 -27.49 57.76 4.91
N ILE A 9 -28.75 57.34 5.04
CA ILE A 9 -29.26 56.72 6.28
C ILE A 9 -30.20 55.54 5.97
N SER A 10 -29.85 54.71 4.99
CA SER A 10 -30.56 53.43 4.75
C SER A 10 -29.64 52.25 4.44
N ALA A 11 -28.32 52.42 4.50
CA ALA A 11 -27.35 51.35 4.22
C ALA A 11 -26.68 50.73 5.47
N PHE A 12 -27.11 51.11 6.68
CA PHE A 12 -26.54 50.59 7.93
C PHE A 12 -27.47 49.66 8.73
N ALA A 13 -28.69 49.39 8.24
CA ALA A 13 -29.67 48.55 8.92
C ALA A 13 -29.87 47.15 8.32
N SER A 14 -29.15 46.80 7.24
CA SER A 14 -29.25 45.49 6.56
C SER A 14 -28.02 44.60 6.71
N LEU A 15 -27.03 44.99 7.51
CA LEU A 15 -25.82 44.19 7.81
C LEU A 15 -25.94 43.33 9.09
N ALA A 16 -27.09 43.33 9.75
CA ALA A 16 -27.31 42.58 11.00
C ALA A 16 -27.92 41.17 10.82
N PHE A 17 -28.16 40.71 9.58
CA PHE A 17 -28.76 39.38 9.32
C PHE A 17 -27.87 38.39 8.56
N LEU A 18 -26.57 38.70 8.37
CA LEU A 18 -25.57 37.73 7.93
C LEU A 18 -24.81 37.11 9.13
N GLY A 19 -25.55 36.86 10.21
CA GLY A 19 -25.16 35.92 11.26
C GLY A 19 -25.18 34.51 10.68
N SER A 20 -24.09 34.18 10.01
CA SER A 20 -23.72 32.85 9.53
C SER A 20 -24.20 31.76 10.49
N CYS A 21 -24.89 30.75 9.95
CA CYS A 21 -25.12 29.47 10.61
C CYS A 21 -23.75 28.84 10.98
N LYS A 22 -23.19 29.24 12.12
CA LYS A 22 -22.15 28.45 12.79
C LYS A 22 -22.83 27.17 13.30
N PRO A 23 -22.34 25.97 12.94
CA PRO A 23 -22.74 24.77 13.65
C PRO A 23 -22.46 24.98 15.14
N LYS A 24 -23.49 24.85 15.98
CA LYS A 24 -23.31 24.78 17.43
C LYS A 24 -22.51 23.52 17.74
N GLY A 25 -21.24 23.66 18.16
CA GLY A 25 -20.45 22.52 18.62
C GLY A 25 -18.92 22.66 18.60
N THR A 26 -18.33 23.85 18.51
CA THR A 26 -16.85 24.01 18.52
C THR A 26 -16.26 24.34 19.88
N GLU A 27 -16.96 24.08 20.99
CA GLU A 27 -16.37 24.16 22.33
C GLU A 27 -15.72 22.81 22.68
N THR A 28 -14.39 22.78 22.63
CA THR A 28 -13.49 21.71 23.11
C THR A 28 -13.82 20.30 22.62
N ALA A 29 -13.47 20.01 21.36
CA ALA A 29 -13.50 18.64 20.81
C ALA A 29 -12.46 17.69 21.46
N VAL A 30 -11.51 18.23 22.22
CA VAL A 30 -10.45 17.48 22.91
C VAL A 30 -10.76 17.49 24.41
N SER A 31 -10.93 16.31 25.01
CA SER A 31 -11.09 16.21 26.47
C SER A 31 -9.83 16.70 27.18
N GLY A 32 -9.97 17.25 28.39
CA GLY A 32 -8.83 17.83 29.13
C GLY A 32 -7.67 16.86 29.43
N ASP A 33 -7.89 15.55 29.28
CA ASP A 33 -6.92 14.46 29.46
C ASP A 33 -6.33 13.90 28.14
N ALA A 34 -6.74 14.39 26.97
CA ALA A 34 -6.32 13.82 25.69
C ALA A 34 -4.81 13.87 25.48
N ALA A 35 -4.17 14.99 25.85
CA ALA A 35 -2.72 15.15 25.75
C ALA A 35 -1.97 14.11 26.57
N GLU A 36 -2.46 13.77 27.77
CA GLU A 36 -1.88 12.74 28.63
C GLU A 36 -2.03 11.34 27.99
N LYS A 37 -3.17 11.06 27.36
CA LYS A 37 -3.46 9.77 26.71
C LYS A 37 -2.62 9.48 25.47
N VAL A 38 -2.12 10.51 24.79
CA VAL A 38 -1.30 10.37 23.57
C VAL A 38 0.19 10.61 23.83
N TYR A 39 0.53 11.06 25.03
CA TYR A 39 1.91 11.29 25.41
C TYR A 39 2.65 9.95 25.64
N VAL A 40 3.66 9.71 24.81
CA VAL A 40 4.59 8.59 24.96
C VAL A 40 5.97 9.15 25.30
N ALA A 41 6.40 8.96 26.55
CA ALA A 41 7.66 9.50 27.05
C ALA A 41 8.90 8.98 26.29
N PRO A 42 10.01 9.74 26.25
CA PRO A 42 11.29 9.24 25.71
C PRO A 42 11.70 7.89 26.33
N GLY A 43 12.15 6.95 25.50
CA GLY A 43 12.48 5.59 25.92
C GLY A 43 11.28 4.67 26.15
N LYS A 44 10.04 5.13 25.90
CA LYS A 44 8.83 4.30 25.87
C LYS A 44 8.33 4.13 24.43
N TYR A 45 7.63 3.04 24.20
CA TYR A 45 7.10 2.67 22.88
C TYR A 45 5.60 2.91 22.80
N ASP A 46 5.16 3.24 21.59
CA ASP A 46 3.76 3.13 21.19
C ASP A 46 3.26 1.69 21.36
N GLU A 47 1.95 1.54 21.57
CA GLU A 47 1.33 0.23 21.81
C GLU A 47 0.86 -0.45 20.52
N VAL A 48 0.71 0.29 19.43
CA VAL A 48 0.15 -0.18 18.15
C VAL A 48 1.00 0.32 16.99
N TYR A 49 1.29 -0.56 16.04
CA TYR A 49 1.74 -0.19 14.71
C TYR A 49 0.53 0.14 13.85
N ASN A 50 0.54 1.30 13.21
CA ASN A 50 -0.45 1.75 12.24
C ASN A 50 0.21 1.83 10.86
N PHE A 51 -0.12 0.89 10.00
CA PHE A 51 0.35 0.81 8.62
C PHE A 51 -0.61 1.59 7.75
N VAL A 52 -0.12 2.67 7.17
CA VAL A 52 -0.92 3.69 6.50
C VAL A 52 -0.51 3.74 5.05
N SER A 53 -1.50 3.76 4.16
CA SER A 53 -1.25 3.88 2.73
C SER A 53 -0.40 5.11 2.41
N GLY A 54 0.48 4.99 1.43
CA GLY A 54 1.26 6.11 0.89
C GLY A 54 0.58 6.82 -0.27
N GLY A 55 -0.61 6.36 -0.69
CA GLY A 55 -1.35 6.91 -1.83
C GLY A 55 -0.47 7.09 -3.05
N PHE A 56 -0.51 8.30 -3.62
CA PHE A 56 0.22 8.64 -4.84
C PHE A 56 1.76 8.62 -4.72
N ASN A 57 2.32 8.39 -3.53
CA ASN A 57 3.77 8.16 -3.40
C ASN A 57 4.17 6.68 -3.61
N GLY A 58 3.22 5.74 -3.61
CA GLY A 58 3.46 4.31 -3.87
C GLY A 58 4.25 3.56 -2.80
N GLN A 59 4.38 4.13 -1.59
CA GLN A 59 5.06 3.55 -0.43
C GLN A 59 4.04 3.17 0.65
N MET A 60 4.52 2.64 1.77
CA MET A 60 3.72 2.43 2.98
C MET A 60 4.32 3.19 4.16
N ASN A 61 3.51 4.00 4.84
CA ASN A 61 3.92 4.73 6.02
C ASN A 61 3.63 3.90 7.28
N VAL A 62 4.51 3.96 8.29
CA VAL A 62 4.33 3.27 9.57
C VAL A 62 4.28 4.31 10.67
N TYR A 63 3.15 4.44 11.34
CA TYR A 63 2.96 5.33 12.48
C TYR A 63 2.85 4.53 13.78
N GLY A 64 3.28 5.11 14.90
CA GLY A 64 3.02 4.60 16.25
C GLY A 64 1.76 5.22 16.85
N LEU A 65 0.89 4.42 17.45
CA LEU A 65 -0.26 4.91 18.23
C LEU A 65 -0.08 4.59 19.73
N PRO A 66 -0.43 5.52 20.64
CA PRO A 66 -1.26 6.71 20.40
C PRO A 66 -0.49 7.98 20.01
N SER A 67 0.84 7.97 19.89
CA SER A 67 1.61 9.21 19.72
C SER A 67 1.45 9.90 18.35
N GLY A 68 1.00 9.17 17.33
CA GLY A 68 0.89 9.68 15.95
C GLY A 68 2.24 9.96 15.28
N ARG A 69 3.35 9.42 15.81
CA ARG A 69 4.69 9.62 15.25
C ARG A 69 4.92 8.74 14.04
N LEU A 70 5.43 9.32 12.94
CA LEU A 70 5.93 8.57 11.80
C LEU A 70 7.22 7.85 12.21
N LEU A 71 7.23 6.52 12.10
CA LEU A 71 8.35 5.66 12.48
C LEU A 71 9.20 5.24 11.27
N LYS A 72 8.56 4.98 10.12
CA LYS A 72 9.23 4.49 8.91
C LYS A 72 8.38 4.74 7.67
N VAL A 73 9.03 4.96 6.53
CA VAL A 73 8.44 4.80 5.19
C VAL A 73 9.06 3.55 4.57
N VAL A 74 8.23 2.57 4.22
CA VAL A 74 8.64 1.31 3.59
C VAL A 74 8.45 1.43 2.08
N PRO A 75 9.53 1.30 1.28
CA PRO A 75 9.40 1.42 -0.15
C PRO A 75 8.81 0.16 -0.79
N ILE A 76 7.82 0.34 -1.67
CA ILE A 76 7.08 -0.74 -2.33
C ILE A 76 7.09 -0.55 -3.85
N PHE A 77 6.29 0.38 -4.38
CA PHE A 77 6.04 0.53 -5.82
C PHE A 77 6.77 1.72 -6.45
N SER A 78 7.46 2.51 -5.63
CA SER A 78 8.20 3.69 -6.07
C SER A 78 9.67 3.58 -5.69
N VAL A 79 10.51 4.20 -6.51
CA VAL A 79 11.93 4.37 -6.18
C VAL A 79 12.07 5.20 -4.91
N ASN A 80 13.02 4.84 -4.05
CA ASN A 80 13.27 5.55 -2.80
C ASN A 80 14.76 5.93 -2.68
N PRO A 81 15.10 7.20 -2.98
CA PRO A 81 16.50 7.62 -2.96
C PRO A 81 17.11 7.63 -1.55
N GLU A 82 16.30 7.65 -0.49
CA GLU A 82 16.77 7.62 0.91
C GLU A 82 17.59 6.36 1.21
N ASN A 83 17.19 5.20 0.67
CA ASN A 83 17.88 3.93 0.90
C ASN A 83 18.33 3.21 -0.38
N GLY A 84 18.16 3.83 -1.53
CA GLY A 84 18.54 3.28 -2.83
C GLY A 84 17.59 2.21 -3.38
N TYR A 85 16.39 2.01 -2.80
CA TYR A 85 15.41 1.06 -3.36
C TYR A 85 14.96 1.50 -4.77
N GLY A 86 14.97 0.56 -5.72
CA GLY A 86 14.72 0.80 -7.13
C GLY A 86 15.89 1.46 -7.87
N PHE A 87 16.97 1.83 -7.17
CA PHE A 87 18.18 2.43 -7.72
C PHE A 87 19.39 1.48 -7.65
N SER A 88 19.49 0.67 -6.59
CA SER A 88 20.50 -0.37 -6.47
C SER A 88 20.26 -1.49 -7.49
N GLU A 89 21.33 -2.15 -7.94
CA GLU A 89 21.19 -3.25 -8.91
C GLU A 89 20.35 -4.40 -8.33
N GLU A 90 20.39 -4.58 -7.01
CA GLU A 90 19.65 -5.60 -6.28
C GLU A 90 18.15 -5.35 -6.26
N THR A 91 17.69 -4.09 -6.30
CA THR A 91 16.27 -3.75 -6.10
C THR A 91 15.57 -3.24 -7.35
N LYS A 92 16.29 -2.86 -8.40
CA LYS A 92 15.71 -2.53 -9.72
C LYS A 92 14.68 -3.56 -10.21
N PRO A 93 14.95 -4.89 -10.13
CA PRO A 93 14.00 -5.89 -10.59
C PRO A 93 12.64 -5.86 -9.87
N MET A 94 12.56 -5.27 -8.66
CA MET A 94 11.28 -5.16 -7.93
C MET A 94 10.27 -4.25 -8.65
N LEU A 95 10.74 -3.31 -9.48
CA LEU A 95 9.91 -2.33 -10.17
C LEU A 95 9.72 -2.62 -11.67
N GLU A 96 10.21 -3.78 -12.14
CA GLU A 96 9.96 -4.23 -13.50
C GLU A 96 8.51 -4.74 -13.66
N THR A 97 7.91 -4.42 -14.79
CA THR A 97 6.54 -4.80 -15.18
C THR A 97 6.52 -5.25 -16.63
N SER A 98 5.39 -5.77 -17.12
CA SER A 98 5.19 -6.05 -18.54
C SER A 98 5.37 -4.81 -19.43
N HIS A 99 5.27 -3.61 -18.86
CA HIS A 99 5.51 -2.32 -19.51
C HIS A 99 6.95 -1.77 -19.33
N GLY A 100 7.84 -2.55 -18.72
CA GLY A 100 9.20 -2.17 -18.35
C GLY A 100 9.32 -1.62 -16.93
N PHE A 101 10.41 -0.92 -16.65
CA PHE A 101 10.68 -0.31 -15.34
C PHE A 101 9.73 0.85 -15.04
N ILE A 102 8.89 0.72 -14.01
CA ILE A 102 7.97 1.76 -13.56
C ILE A 102 8.39 2.28 -12.18
N PRO A 103 8.88 3.53 -12.08
CA PRO A 103 9.49 4.06 -10.84
C PRO A 103 8.49 4.58 -9.81
N TRP A 104 7.19 4.40 -10.01
CA TRP A 104 6.14 4.95 -9.15
C TRP A 104 4.85 4.13 -9.24
N ASP A 105 3.96 4.29 -8.27
CA ASP A 105 2.55 3.92 -8.39
C ASP A 105 1.70 4.65 -7.33
N ASP A 106 0.39 4.41 -7.37
CA ASP A 106 -0.61 4.86 -6.43
C ASP A 106 -1.08 3.68 -5.56
N GLN A 107 -0.67 3.66 -4.30
CA GLN A 107 -0.93 2.59 -3.35
C GLN A 107 -2.17 2.90 -2.51
N HIS A 108 -3.25 2.14 -2.68
CA HIS A 108 -4.53 2.43 -2.04
C HIS A 108 -4.76 1.71 -0.70
N HIS A 109 -4.85 0.38 -0.70
CA HIS A 109 -5.17 -0.41 0.48
C HIS A 109 -4.01 -1.28 0.94
N LEU A 110 -4.08 -1.60 2.22
CA LEU A 110 -3.15 -2.46 2.92
C LEU A 110 -3.97 -3.53 3.63
N GLU A 111 -3.43 -4.74 3.72
CA GLU A 111 -4.10 -5.86 4.39
C GLU A 111 -3.09 -6.71 5.17
N LEU A 112 -3.28 -6.84 6.48
CA LEU A 112 -2.40 -7.64 7.34
C LEU A 112 -2.73 -9.12 7.23
N SER A 113 -1.70 -9.98 7.19
CA SER A 113 -1.91 -11.43 7.18
C SER A 113 -2.66 -11.91 8.42
N GLN A 114 -3.55 -12.88 8.19
CA GLN A 114 -4.42 -13.45 9.21
C GLN A 114 -4.31 -14.98 9.27
N THR A 115 -4.54 -15.51 10.48
CA THR A 115 -4.75 -16.93 10.77
C THR A 115 -6.03 -17.06 11.59
N ASN A 116 -6.99 -17.87 11.14
CA ASN A 116 -8.31 -18.02 11.75
C ASN A 116 -9.06 -16.68 11.93
N GLY A 117 -8.84 -15.76 10.98
CA GLY A 117 -9.47 -14.45 10.94
C GLY A 117 -8.95 -13.49 12.01
N GLU A 118 -7.76 -13.72 12.54
CA GLU A 118 -7.05 -12.85 13.48
C GLU A 118 -5.69 -12.51 12.89
N GLN A 119 -5.27 -11.24 13.00
CA GLN A 119 -3.98 -10.77 12.51
C GLN A 119 -2.83 -11.53 13.20
N ASP A 120 -1.84 -11.96 12.43
CA ASP A 120 -0.73 -12.78 12.93
C ASP A 120 0.66 -12.13 12.77
N GLY A 121 0.72 -10.92 12.19
CA GLY A 121 1.93 -10.11 12.14
C GLY A 121 3.06 -10.68 11.28
N ARG A 122 2.77 -11.63 10.37
CA ARG A 122 3.78 -12.18 9.44
C ARG A 122 4.07 -11.21 8.29
N TRP A 123 3.03 -10.77 7.61
CA TRP A 123 3.12 -9.97 6.39
C TRP A 123 2.06 -8.88 6.35
N ILE A 124 2.31 -7.88 5.51
CA ILE A 124 1.28 -6.96 5.05
C ILE A 124 1.31 -6.90 3.53
N PHE A 125 0.14 -6.89 2.91
CA PHE A 125 -0.02 -6.80 1.48
C PHE A 125 -0.38 -5.37 1.08
N ALA A 126 0.07 -4.92 -0.07
CA ALA A 126 -0.24 -3.61 -0.64
C ALA A 126 -0.63 -3.76 -2.11
N ASN A 127 -1.52 -2.91 -2.64
CA ASN A 127 -1.85 -2.87 -4.06
C ASN A 127 -1.29 -1.62 -4.74
N ALA A 128 -1.11 -1.69 -6.05
CA ALA A 128 -0.73 -0.58 -6.90
C ALA A 128 -1.82 -0.39 -7.98
N ASN A 129 -2.38 0.81 -8.08
CA ASN A 129 -3.56 1.11 -8.88
C ASN A 129 -3.24 1.40 -10.36
N ASN A 130 -2.13 2.11 -10.64
CA ASN A 130 -1.75 2.53 -12.00
C ASN A 130 -1.34 1.33 -12.87
N THR A 131 -0.37 0.55 -12.41
CA THR A 131 -0.05 -0.75 -13.01
C THR A 131 -0.46 -1.82 -12.02
N PRO A 132 -1.61 -2.48 -12.23
CA PRO A 132 -2.19 -3.44 -11.29
C PRO A 132 -1.17 -4.44 -10.76
N ARG A 133 -0.77 -4.25 -9.52
CA ARG A 133 0.20 -5.08 -8.82
C ARG A 133 -0.24 -5.30 -7.39
N VAL A 134 0.23 -6.39 -6.80
CA VAL A 134 0.14 -6.66 -5.36
C VAL A 134 1.53 -6.98 -4.84
N ALA A 135 1.90 -6.36 -3.72
CA ALA A 135 3.15 -6.57 -3.03
C ALA A 135 2.92 -7.31 -1.70
N ARG A 136 3.93 -8.06 -1.27
CA ARG A 136 4.05 -8.61 0.08
C ARG A 136 5.25 -7.98 0.77
N VAL A 137 5.02 -7.42 1.95
CA VAL A 137 6.04 -6.88 2.84
C VAL A 137 6.17 -7.80 4.06
N ASN A 138 7.40 -8.17 4.40
CA ASN A 138 7.70 -8.94 5.60
C ASN A 138 7.82 -8.02 6.81
N LEU A 139 7.02 -8.26 7.84
CA LEU A 139 6.95 -7.40 9.03
C LEU A 139 8.07 -7.67 10.05
N LYS A 140 8.89 -8.71 9.85
CA LYS A 140 10.12 -8.92 10.64
C LYS A 140 11.27 -8.02 10.18
N THR A 141 11.32 -7.72 8.89
CA THR A 141 12.40 -6.94 8.25
C THR A 141 11.93 -5.58 7.74
N PHE A 142 10.62 -5.36 7.68
CA PHE A 142 9.99 -4.19 7.05
C PHE A 142 10.47 -3.99 5.61
N ARG A 143 10.61 -5.09 4.86
CA ARG A 143 11.08 -5.12 3.47
C ARG A 143 10.03 -5.70 2.54
N THR A 144 9.88 -5.09 1.38
CA THR A 144 9.10 -5.64 0.28
C THR A 144 9.85 -6.84 -0.30
N GLU A 145 9.27 -8.03 -0.17
CA GLU A 145 9.91 -9.28 -0.60
C GLU A 145 9.40 -9.78 -1.94
N GLU A 146 8.19 -9.39 -2.34
CA GLU A 146 7.56 -9.95 -3.53
C GLU A 146 6.54 -8.97 -4.10
N ILE A 147 6.52 -8.83 -5.43
CA ILE A 147 5.54 -8.04 -6.18
C ILE A 147 5.06 -8.87 -7.37
N ILE A 148 3.75 -9.02 -7.54
CA ILE A 148 3.14 -9.70 -8.67
C ILE A 148 2.22 -8.74 -9.43
N GLU A 149 2.42 -8.65 -10.74
CA GLU A 149 1.54 -7.91 -11.66
C GLU A 149 0.29 -8.73 -11.99
N LEU A 150 -0.83 -8.04 -12.16
CA LEU A 150 -2.14 -8.62 -12.40
C LEU A 150 -2.54 -8.39 -13.87
N PRO A 151 -2.47 -9.43 -14.72
CA PRO A 151 -2.90 -9.33 -16.11
C PRO A 151 -4.43 -9.18 -16.20
N ASN A 152 -4.94 -8.83 -17.37
CA ASN A 152 -6.38 -8.62 -17.62
C ASN A 152 -7.07 -7.59 -16.69
N SER A 153 -6.30 -6.77 -15.99
CA SER A 153 -6.79 -5.84 -14.97
C SER A 153 -6.35 -4.41 -15.26
N ALA A 154 -7.13 -3.45 -14.77
CA ALA A 154 -6.82 -2.02 -14.81
C ALA A 154 -7.47 -1.31 -13.61
N GLY A 155 -6.72 -0.40 -12.98
CA GLY A 155 -7.17 0.28 -11.77
C GLY A 155 -7.37 -0.70 -10.62
N ASN A 156 -6.29 -1.21 -10.02
CA ASN A 156 -6.41 -2.17 -8.93
C ASN A 156 -6.91 -1.48 -7.66
N HIS A 157 -8.21 -1.49 -7.38
CA HIS A 157 -8.81 -0.74 -6.26
C HIS A 157 -9.38 -1.63 -5.16
N SER A 158 -10.21 -2.62 -5.50
CA SER A 158 -10.74 -3.61 -4.54
C SER A 158 -9.68 -4.67 -4.20
N SER A 159 -8.56 -4.18 -3.68
CA SER A 159 -7.31 -4.91 -3.46
C SER A 159 -6.41 -4.16 -2.48
N PRO A 160 -5.50 -4.85 -1.78
CA PRO A 160 -5.56 -6.28 -1.50
C PRO A 160 -6.55 -6.52 -0.36
N PHE A 161 -7.30 -7.61 -0.42
CA PHE A 161 -8.07 -8.12 0.71
C PHE A 161 -7.83 -9.62 0.82
N ILE A 162 -7.78 -10.16 2.03
CA ILE A 162 -7.37 -11.56 2.23
C ILE A 162 -8.48 -12.44 2.75
N THR A 163 -8.42 -13.73 2.41
CA THR A 163 -9.26 -14.74 3.06
C THR A 163 -8.83 -14.96 4.51
N GLU A 164 -9.74 -15.53 5.31
CA GLU A 164 -9.61 -15.69 6.77
C GLU A 164 -8.27 -16.30 7.26
N ASN A 165 -7.61 -17.15 6.46
CA ASN A 165 -6.31 -17.73 6.81
C ASN A 165 -5.18 -17.33 5.85
N THR A 166 -5.35 -16.22 5.14
CA THR A 166 -4.41 -15.78 4.09
C THR A 166 -4.19 -16.88 3.04
N GLU A 167 -5.24 -17.62 2.66
CA GLU A 167 -5.14 -18.58 1.55
C GLU A 167 -5.00 -17.84 0.22
N TYR A 168 -5.75 -16.75 0.07
CA TYR A 168 -5.71 -15.87 -1.09
C TYR A 168 -5.59 -14.41 -0.65
N VAL A 169 -4.77 -13.66 -1.40
CA VAL A 169 -4.89 -12.21 -1.55
C VAL A 169 -5.72 -11.97 -2.80
N VAL A 170 -6.78 -11.18 -2.68
CA VAL A 170 -7.76 -10.98 -3.75
C VAL A 170 -7.72 -9.53 -4.22
N ALA A 171 -7.83 -9.37 -5.54
CA ALA A 171 -7.69 -8.08 -6.20
C ALA A 171 -8.68 -7.93 -7.37
N GLY A 172 -9.54 -6.92 -7.33
CA GLY A 172 -10.52 -6.65 -8.38
C GLY A 172 -10.21 -5.42 -9.24
N THR A 173 -10.54 -5.54 -10.53
CA THR A 173 -10.45 -4.48 -11.55
C THR A 173 -11.44 -3.34 -11.29
N ARG A 174 -10.97 -2.09 -11.17
CA ARG A 174 -11.84 -0.91 -11.11
C ARG A 174 -12.26 -0.44 -12.50
N PHE A 175 -11.33 -0.45 -13.45
CA PHE A 175 -11.57 0.02 -14.81
C PHE A 175 -11.71 -1.19 -15.71
N ALA A 176 -12.94 -1.50 -16.14
CA ALA A 176 -13.13 -2.60 -17.08
C ALA A 176 -12.28 -2.36 -18.34
N VAL A 177 -11.72 -3.43 -18.88
CA VAL A 177 -10.90 -3.43 -20.11
C VAL A 177 -11.18 -4.73 -20.89
N PRO A 178 -10.94 -4.78 -22.21
CA PRO A 178 -10.84 -6.05 -22.91
C PRO A 178 -9.75 -6.93 -22.28
N THR A 179 -10.01 -8.23 -22.14
CA THR A 179 -9.00 -9.17 -21.61
C THR A 179 -7.91 -9.44 -22.64
N ASP A 180 -6.74 -9.88 -22.18
CA ASP A 180 -5.52 -9.99 -23.01
C ASP A 180 -5.63 -11.06 -24.12
N ASP A 181 -6.57 -12.01 -23.99
CA ASP A 181 -6.86 -13.02 -25.02
C ASP A 181 -7.84 -12.55 -26.11
N MET A 182 -8.40 -11.34 -25.97
CA MET A 182 -9.25 -10.72 -26.98
C MET A 182 -8.44 -9.78 -27.87
N ASN A 183 -9.00 -9.43 -29.04
CA ASN A 183 -8.51 -8.24 -29.75
C ASN A 183 -8.87 -7.00 -28.92
N GLY A 184 -7.90 -6.43 -28.21
CA GLY A 184 -8.09 -5.24 -27.38
C GLY A 184 -8.34 -3.94 -28.18
N ASP A 185 -8.05 -3.94 -29.48
CA ASP A 185 -8.36 -2.82 -30.38
C ASP A 185 -9.85 -2.85 -30.76
N VAL A 186 -10.67 -2.25 -29.90
CA VAL A 186 -12.12 -2.13 -30.05
C VAL A 186 -12.58 -0.68 -29.81
N PRO A 187 -13.65 -0.24 -30.48
CA PRO A 187 -14.24 1.07 -30.22
C PRO A 187 -14.74 1.21 -28.77
N ILE A 188 -14.47 2.35 -28.11
CA ILE A 188 -14.89 2.58 -26.71
C ILE A 188 -16.41 2.50 -26.52
N ASN A 189 -17.20 2.86 -27.54
CA ASN A 189 -18.67 2.76 -27.48
C ASN A 189 -19.20 1.31 -27.48
N SER A 190 -18.33 0.32 -27.69
CA SER A 190 -18.64 -1.11 -27.55
C SER A 190 -18.45 -1.64 -26.11
N PHE A 191 -18.30 -0.74 -25.12
CA PHE A 191 -17.99 -1.06 -23.73
C PHE A 191 -18.79 -2.25 -23.17
N LYS A 192 -20.12 -2.25 -23.33
CA LYS A 192 -21.01 -3.32 -22.82
C LYS A 192 -20.69 -4.72 -23.36
N GLU A 193 -20.17 -4.77 -24.58
CA GLU A 193 -19.86 -6.02 -25.28
C GLU A 193 -18.44 -6.49 -24.95
N ASN A 194 -17.46 -5.58 -25.05
CA ASN A 194 -16.05 -5.94 -25.08
C ASN A 194 -15.29 -5.73 -23.77
N PHE A 195 -15.81 -4.94 -22.82
CA PHE A 195 -15.09 -4.59 -21.61
C PHE A 195 -15.54 -5.49 -20.45
N LYS A 196 -14.57 -6.08 -19.74
CA LYS A 196 -14.81 -7.02 -18.65
C LYS A 196 -14.13 -6.55 -17.36
N GLY A 197 -14.70 -6.96 -16.24
CA GLY A 197 -14.04 -6.87 -14.95
C GLY A 197 -13.36 -8.20 -14.64
N VAL A 198 -12.26 -8.17 -13.90
CA VAL A 198 -11.54 -9.39 -13.51
C VAL A 198 -11.25 -9.35 -12.02
N ILE A 199 -11.43 -10.50 -11.36
CA ILE A 199 -11.08 -10.69 -9.95
C ILE A 199 -9.96 -11.71 -9.87
N SER A 200 -8.81 -11.27 -9.39
CA SER A 200 -7.60 -12.09 -9.27
C SER A 200 -7.50 -12.73 -7.90
N PHE A 201 -7.26 -14.04 -7.87
CA PHE A 201 -6.99 -14.80 -6.64
C PHE A 201 -5.52 -15.19 -6.62
N ILE A 202 -4.75 -14.49 -5.79
CA ILE A 202 -3.31 -14.70 -5.59
C ILE A 202 -3.15 -15.64 -4.41
N GLY A 203 -2.80 -16.90 -4.69
CA GLY A 203 -2.56 -17.90 -3.65
C GLY A 203 -1.30 -17.56 -2.87
N VAL A 204 -1.33 -17.76 -1.57
CA VAL A 204 -0.19 -17.53 -0.67
C VAL A 204 0.23 -18.85 -0.04
N ASN A 205 1.51 -19.20 -0.18
CA ASN A 205 2.07 -20.34 0.53
C ASN A 205 2.07 -20.07 2.05
N LYS A 206 1.52 -21.01 2.83
CA LYS A 206 1.30 -20.78 4.28
C LYS A 206 2.60 -20.66 5.07
N GLU A 207 3.65 -21.35 4.62
CA GLU A 207 4.93 -21.47 5.29
C GLU A 207 5.89 -20.35 4.87
N THR A 208 5.98 -20.05 3.58
CA THR A 208 6.95 -19.09 3.02
C THR A 208 6.35 -17.71 2.74
N GLY A 209 5.05 -17.63 2.51
CA GLY A 209 4.37 -16.41 2.04
C GLY A 209 4.46 -16.19 0.53
N ASP A 210 5.11 -17.10 -0.22
CA ASP A 210 5.25 -16.97 -1.68
C ASP A 210 3.88 -16.81 -2.35
N MET A 211 3.79 -15.80 -3.20
CA MET A 211 2.60 -15.48 -3.97
C MET A 211 2.59 -16.24 -5.31
N ASN A 212 1.39 -16.60 -5.77
CA ASN A 212 1.15 -17.14 -7.11
C ASN A 212 -0.25 -16.74 -7.60
N LEU A 213 -0.35 -16.14 -8.78
CA LEU A 213 -1.64 -15.87 -9.40
C LEU A 213 -2.33 -17.20 -9.77
N SER A 214 -3.17 -17.69 -8.87
CA SER A 214 -3.70 -19.05 -8.93
C SER A 214 -4.78 -19.19 -10.00
N PHE A 215 -5.70 -18.23 -10.02
CA PHE A 215 -6.72 -18.10 -11.06
C PHE A 215 -7.30 -16.68 -11.03
N GLN A 216 -8.06 -16.36 -12.07
CA GLN A 216 -8.89 -15.18 -12.15
C GLN A 216 -10.36 -15.58 -12.40
N ILE A 217 -11.29 -14.72 -12.00
CA ILE A 217 -12.69 -14.82 -12.38
C ILE A 217 -12.99 -13.65 -13.32
N GLU A 218 -13.34 -13.97 -14.56
CA GLU A 218 -13.90 -13.00 -15.51
C GLU A 218 -15.35 -12.70 -15.10
N ALA A 219 -15.62 -11.43 -14.89
CA ALA A 219 -16.88 -10.89 -14.44
C ALA A 219 -17.37 -9.80 -15.43
N PRO A 220 -18.63 -9.36 -15.30
CA PRO A 220 -19.16 -8.29 -16.14
C PRO A 220 -18.34 -7.01 -15.97
N GLY A 221 -18.33 -6.16 -17.00
CA GLY A 221 -17.62 -4.86 -17.00
C GLY A 221 -18.27 -3.82 -16.08
N VAL A 222 -18.29 -4.09 -14.78
CA VAL A 222 -18.65 -3.15 -13.70
C VAL A 222 -17.38 -2.66 -13.02
N ASN A 223 -17.47 -1.56 -12.28
CA ASN A 223 -16.32 -1.04 -11.55
C ASN A 223 -16.33 -1.60 -10.12
N PHE A 224 -15.40 -2.51 -9.81
CA PHE A 224 -15.21 -3.00 -8.45
C PHE A 224 -14.49 -1.94 -7.60
N ASP A 225 -15.12 -1.53 -6.50
CA ASP A 225 -14.67 -0.39 -5.69
C ASP A 225 -13.92 -0.87 -4.44
N LEU A 226 -14.64 -1.41 -3.46
CA LEU A 226 -14.11 -2.01 -2.23
C LEU A 226 -14.50 -3.48 -2.16
N SER A 227 -13.82 -4.24 -1.31
CA SER A 227 -14.17 -5.63 -1.07
C SER A 227 -13.78 -6.10 0.32
N HIS A 228 -14.35 -7.22 0.76
CA HIS A 228 -13.91 -7.91 1.96
C HIS A 228 -14.18 -9.41 1.84
N ALA A 229 -13.29 -10.20 2.45
CA ALA A 229 -13.55 -11.62 2.63
C ALA A 229 -14.63 -11.85 3.69
N GLY A 230 -15.46 -12.86 3.42
CA GLY A 230 -16.27 -13.49 4.45
C GLY A 230 -15.39 -14.17 5.49
N LYS A 231 -15.85 -14.14 6.74
CA LYS A 231 -15.18 -14.70 7.92
C LYS A 231 -16.21 -15.39 8.79
N GLY A 232 -15.85 -16.36 9.63
CA GLY A 232 -16.83 -17.01 10.52
C GLY A 232 -18.00 -17.61 9.74
N LYS A 233 -19.22 -17.08 9.89
CA LYS A 233 -20.40 -17.60 9.17
C LYS A 233 -20.30 -17.51 7.65
N SER A 234 -19.70 -16.44 7.13
CA SER A 234 -19.52 -16.20 5.69
C SER A 234 -18.20 -16.71 5.16
N HIS A 235 -17.45 -17.51 5.94
CA HIS A 235 -16.25 -18.17 5.44
C HIS A 235 -16.53 -18.90 4.12
N GLY A 236 -15.61 -18.77 3.16
CA GLY A 236 -15.77 -19.32 1.81
C GLY A 236 -16.39 -18.36 0.79
N TRP A 237 -16.75 -17.15 1.21
CA TRP A 237 -17.29 -16.10 0.36
C TRP A 237 -16.42 -14.85 0.37
N PHE A 238 -16.57 -14.02 -0.66
CA PHE A 238 -15.97 -12.72 -0.82
C PHE A 238 -17.03 -11.75 -1.32
N PHE A 239 -16.96 -10.47 -0.94
CA PHE A 239 -17.96 -9.48 -1.28
C PHE A 239 -17.29 -8.26 -1.90
N PHE A 240 -17.84 -7.75 -3.00
CA PHE A 240 -17.30 -6.61 -3.74
C PHE A 240 -18.40 -5.58 -3.97
N SER A 241 -18.22 -4.34 -3.51
CA SER A 241 -19.08 -3.25 -3.98
C SER A 241 -18.79 -2.96 -5.45
N CYS A 242 -19.86 -2.74 -6.20
CA CYS A 242 -19.82 -2.45 -7.62
C CYS A 242 -20.56 -1.15 -7.87
N TYR A 243 -19.96 -0.23 -8.63
CA TYR A 243 -20.66 0.91 -9.22
C TYR A 243 -20.56 0.84 -10.75
N ASN A 244 -21.23 1.77 -11.45
CA ASN A 244 -21.31 1.77 -12.90
C ASN A 244 -21.96 0.49 -13.44
N SER A 245 -23.04 0.01 -12.80
CA SER A 245 -23.82 -1.12 -13.31
C SER A 245 -24.45 -0.81 -14.69
N GLU A 246 -24.55 0.46 -15.05
CA GLU A 246 -24.98 0.96 -16.36
C GLU A 246 -23.97 0.68 -17.47
N GLN A 247 -22.71 0.37 -17.11
CA GLN A 247 -21.58 0.18 -18.01
C GLN A 247 -21.37 1.42 -18.90
N ALA A 248 -21.43 2.60 -18.28
CA ALA A 248 -21.14 3.86 -18.91
C ALA A 248 -19.62 4.04 -19.08
N ASN A 249 -19.24 4.82 -20.09
CA ASN A 249 -17.85 5.08 -20.48
C ASN A 249 -17.55 6.58 -20.67
N THR A 250 -18.51 7.47 -20.40
CA THR A 250 -18.37 8.92 -20.53
C THR A 250 -19.31 9.62 -19.55
N LEU A 251 -18.90 10.81 -19.07
CA LEU A 251 -19.63 11.60 -18.07
C LEU A 251 -20.15 10.71 -16.93
N LEU A 252 -19.25 9.95 -16.31
CA LEU A 252 -19.60 8.89 -15.37
C LEU A 252 -20.35 9.44 -14.14
N GLU A 253 -20.05 10.67 -13.73
CA GLU A 253 -20.76 11.38 -12.67
C GLU A 253 -22.26 11.55 -12.96
N VAL A 254 -22.65 11.51 -14.23
CA VAL A 254 -24.03 11.50 -14.68
C VAL A 254 -24.48 10.07 -15.00
N ASN A 255 -23.71 9.33 -15.79
CA ASN A 255 -24.21 8.11 -16.46
C ASN A 255 -23.99 6.80 -15.69
N ALA A 256 -23.02 6.74 -14.76
CA ALA A 256 -22.67 5.52 -13.98
C ALA A 256 -23.44 5.39 -12.64
N SER A 257 -24.40 6.29 -12.46
CA SER A 257 -25.22 6.42 -11.26
C SER A 257 -26.61 6.88 -11.70
N GLN A 258 -27.24 6.16 -12.62
CA GLN A 258 -28.63 6.37 -13.05
C GLN A 258 -29.57 5.43 -12.29
N ASN A 259 -29.17 4.18 -12.09
CA ASN A 259 -29.94 3.19 -11.34
C ASN A 259 -30.10 3.60 -9.86
N ASP A 260 -31.22 3.21 -9.25
CA ASP A 260 -31.46 3.45 -7.81
C ASP A 260 -30.59 2.58 -6.92
N LYS A 261 -30.18 1.41 -7.44
CA LYS A 261 -29.29 0.46 -6.79
C LYS A 261 -28.30 -0.06 -7.84
N ASP A 262 -27.03 -0.09 -7.46
CA ASP A 262 -26.01 -0.91 -8.09
C ASP A 262 -25.94 -2.23 -7.29
N PHE A 263 -24.75 -2.77 -7.05
CA PHE A 263 -24.60 -4.09 -6.44
C PHE A 263 -23.49 -4.17 -5.39
N ILE A 264 -23.64 -5.12 -4.48
CA ILE A 264 -22.53 -5.89 -3.94
C ILE A 264 -22.55 -7.27 -4.63
N MET A 265 -21.43 -7.66 -5.25
CA MET A 265 -21.26 -9.00 -5.80
C MET A 265 -20.70 -9.94 -4.73
N ALA A 266 -21.43 -11.01 -4.42
CA ALA A 266 -20.98 -12.10 -3.57
C ALA A 266 -20.34 -13.20 -4.43
N VAL A 267 -19.11 -13.58 -4.11
CA VAL A 267 -18.31 -14.59 -4.81
C VAL A 267 -18.00 -15.76 -3.88
N ASN A 268 -18.45 -16.96 -4.24
CA ASN A 268 -18.13 -18.19 -3.52
C ASN A 268 -16.79 -18.74 -4.01
N TRP A 269 -15.70 -18.28 -3.40
CA TRP A 269 -14.36 -18.67 -3.82
C TRP A 269 -14.06 -20.15 -3.53
N LYS A 270 -14.71 -20.76 -2.53
CA LYS A 270 -14.62 -22.21 -2.31
C LYS A 270 -15.20 -23.00 -3.48
N LYS A 271 -16.34 -22.55 -4.01
CA LYS A 271 -16.92 -23.15 -5.21
C LYS A 271 -16.05 -22.92 -6.44
N ALA A 272 -15.44 -21.75 -6.57
CA ALA A 272 -14.45 -21.49 -7.61
C ALA A 272 -13.25 -22.45 -7.53
N GLU A 273 -12.71 -22.74 -6.32
CA GLU A 273 -11.67 -23.74 -6.12
C GLU A 273 -12.11 -25.15 -6.57
N GLU A 274 -13.35 -25.56 -6.26
CA GLU A 274 -13.89 -26.84 -6.72
C GLU A 274 -13.89 -26.93 -8.25
N TYR A 275 -14.33 -25.87 -8.94
CA TYR A 275 -14.34 -25.83 -10.40
C TYR A 275 -12.94 -25.76 -11.00
N LEU A 276 -12.01 -25.05 -10.36
CA LEU A 276 -10.61 -25.04 -10.75
C LEU A 276 -10.02 -26.45 -10.70
N LYS A 277 -10.24 -27.19 -9.60
CA LYS A 277 -9.81 -28.59 -9.44
C LYS A 277 -10.47 -29.52 -10.44
N ALA A 278 -11.71 -29.25 -10.82
CA ALA A 278 -12.44 -29.98 -11.85
C ALA A 278 -12.03 -29.60 -13.30
N GLY A 279 -11.04 -28.73 -13.48
CA GLY A 279 -10.53 -28.35 -14.80
C GLY A 279 -11.48 -27.48 -15.62
N LYS A 280 -12.36 -26.70 -14.97
CA LYS A 280 -13.33 -25.81 -15.65
C LYS A 280 -12.75 -24.45 -16.05
N GLY A 281 -11.53 -24.13 -15.63
CA GLY A 281 -10.85 -22.89 -16.04
C GLY A 281 -10.26 -22.99 -17.43
N ARG A 282 -10.35 -21.91 -18.21
CA ARG A 282 -9.66 -21.74 -19.49
C ARG A 282 -8.26 -21.18 -19.27
N LYS A 283 -7.31 -21.57 -20.12
CA LYS A 283 -5.96 -21.03 -20.12
C LYS A 283 -5.87 -19.80 -21.00
N VAL A 284 -5.38 -18.69 -20.43
CA VAL A 284 -5.26 -17.39 -21.08
C VAL A 284 -3.81 -17.03 -21.24
N LYS A 285 -3.39 -16.86 -22.50
CA LYS A 285 -2.08 -16.28 -22.79
C LYS A 285 -2.11 -14.80 -22.41
N THR A 286 -1.12 -14.38 -21.65
CA THR A 286 -0.95 -13.01 -21.16
C THR A 286 0.55 -12.78 -20.91
N GLN A 287 0.95 -11.61 -20.45
CA GLN A 287 2.30 -11.34 -20.00
C GLN A 287 2.27 -10.45 -18.76
N TYR A 288 2.88 -10.89 -17.67
CA TYR A 288 2.95 -10.12 -16.42
C TYR A 288 4.23 -10.42 -15.65
N ALA A 289 4.73 -9.44 -14.90
CA ALA A 289 5.93 -9.60 -14.08
C ALA A 289 5.64 -10.24 -12.71
N HIS A 290 6.56 -11.10 -12.28
CA HIS A 290 6.63 -11.62 -10.92
C HIS A 290 8.04 -11.36 -10.37
N ASN A 291 8.11 -10.46 -9.40
CA ASN A 291 9.35 -9.97 -8.83
C ASN A 291 9.52 -10.52 -7.42
N LYS A 292 10.71 -11.06 -7.12
CA LYS A 292 11.02 -11.67 -5.83
C LYS A 292 12.39 -11.22 -5.33
N PHE A 293 12.46 -10.80 -4.07
CA PHE A 293 13.68 -10.53 -3.33
C PHE A 293 14.06 -11.74 -2.48
N ASP A 294 15.27 -12.26 -2.65
CA ASP A 294 15.83 -13.31 -1.81
C ASP A 294 16.73 -12.68 -0.75
N GLU A 295 16.38 -12.85 0.53
CA GLU A 295 17.14 -12.27 1.63
C GLU A 295 18.53 -12.89 1.84
N LYS A 296 18.73 -14.16 1.46
CA LYS A 296 20.04 -14.81 1.60
C LYS A 296 21.03 -14.26 0.59
N THR A 297 20.59 -14.04 -0.64
CA THR A 297 21.43 -13.45 -1.69
C THR A 297 21.35 -11.93 -1.71
N GLN A 298 20.39 -11.33 -1.00
CA GLN A 298 20.11 -9.90 -0.94
C GLN A 298 19.85 -9.28 -2.32
N THR A 299 19.25 -10.03 -3.23
CA THR A 299 19.00 -9.63 -4.62
C THR A 299 17.57 -9.91 -5.01
N ALA A 300 16.97 -9.04 -5.80
CA ALA A 300 15.72 -9.32 -6.49
C ALA A 300 15.94 -9.94 -7.87
N THR A 301 14.91 -10.64 -8.34
CA THR A 301 14.74 -11.10 -9.71
C THR A 301 13.38 -10.68 -10.23
N SER A 302 13.26 -10.51 -11.54
CA SER A 302 11.99 -10.32 -12.23
C SER A 302 11.82 -11.42 -13.27
N LYS A 303 10.66 -12.06 -13.28
CA LYS A 303 10.29 -13.10 -14.25
C LYS A 303 9.01 -12.69 -14.96
N MET A 304 8.98 -12.82 -16.29
CA MET A 304 7.76 -12.66 -17.07
C MET A 304 7.00 -13.98 -17.13
N GLU A 305 5.85 -14.04 -16.48
CA GLU A 305 4.88 -15.12 -16.64
C GLU A 305 4.04 -14.90 -17.90
N GLN A 306 3.51 -15.98 -18.47
CA GLN A 306 2.94 -15.98 -19.82
C GLN A 306 1.51 -16.50 -19.91
N GLU A 307 0.96 -16.97 -18.79
CA GLU A 307 -0.36 -17.60 -18.76
C GLU A 307 -1.03 -17.43 -17.41
N VAL A 308 -2.35 -17.33 -17.41
CA VAL A 308 -3.21 -17.40 -16.22
C VAL A 308 -4.41 -18.31 -16.48
N THR A 309 -4.93 -18.95 -15.44
CA THR A 309 -6.18 -19.71 -15.53
C THR A 309 -7.36 -18.81 -15.21
N VAL A 310 -8.37 -18.76 -16.08
CA VAL A 310 -9.55 -17.90 -15.93
C VAL A 310 -10.82 -18.74 -15.82
N LEU A 311 -11.66 -18.43 -14.84
CA LEU A 311 -13.01 -18.96 -14.68
C LEU A 311 -14.01 -17.91 -15.19
N SER A 312 -15.09 -18.33 -15.84
CA SER A 312 -16.15 -17.42 -16.27
C SER A 312 -17.29 -17.40 -15.24
N ALA A 313 -17.56 -16.24 -14.63
CA ALA A 313 -18.73 -16.07 -13.76
C ALA A 313 -20.06 -16.24 -14.53
N LYS A 314 -20.04 -16.00 -15.85
CA LYS A 314 -21.21 -16.17 -16.70
C LYS A 314 -21.53 -17.63 -16.98
N GLU A 315 -20.52 -18.49 -17.14
CA GLU A 315 -20.73 -19.93 -17.39
C GLU A 315 -20.99 -20.70 -16.09
N LEU A 316 -20.31 -20.33 -15.01
CA LEU A 316 -20.40 -20.97 -13.70
C LEU A 316 -21.46 -20.26 -12.84
N LYS A 317 -22.73 -20.64 -13.01
CA LYS A 317 -23.89 -19.91 -12.45
C LYS A 317 -24.00 -19.86 -10.93
N ASP A 318 -23.22 -20.65 -10.21
CA ASP A 318 -23.29 -20.81 -8.75
C ASP A 318 -22.04 -20.30 -8.00
N ILE A 319 -21.14 -19.58 -8.68
CA ILE A 319 -19.98 -18.93 -8.04
C ILE A 319 -20.20 -17.46 -7.71
N CYS A 320 -21.12 -16.77 -8.39
CA CYS A 320 -21.37 -15.34 -8.21
C CYS A 320 -22.87 -15.04 -8.07
N TYR A 321 -23.20 -14.08 -7.20
CA TYR A 321 -24.56 -13.56 -7.03
C TYR A 321 -24.50 -12.05 -6.79
N PHE A 322 -25.40 -11.29 -7.39
CA PHE A 322 -25.53 -9.85 -7.11
C PHE A 322 -26.57 -9.58 -6.02
N MET A 323 -26.19 -8.83 -5.00
CA MET A 323 -27.09 -8.23 -4.02
C MET A 323 -27.32 -6.76 -4.40
N PRO A 324 -28.56 -6.32 -4.70
CA PRO A 324 -28.84 -4.92 -4.98
C PRO A 324 -28.43 -4.02 -3.81
N THR A 325 -27.73 -2.92 -4.07
CA THR A 325 -27.21 -2.01 -3.03
C THR A 325 -27.36 -0.55 -3.47
N PRO A 326 -28.06 0.31 -2.70
CA PRO A 326 -28.23 1.73 -3.02
C PRO A 326 -26.93 2.54 -3.03
N LYS A 327 -27.05 3.75 -3.61
CA LYS A 327 -26.57 4.01 -4.97
C LYS A 327 -25.08 4.24 -5.11
N SER A 328 -24.48 3.54 -6.07
CA SER A 328 -23.04 3.56 -6.37
C SER A 328 -22.21 3.34 -5.11
N PRO A 329 -22.45 2.22 -4.42
CA PRO A 329 -21.87 1.95 -3.12
C PRO A 329 -20.35 2.00 -3.19
N HIS A 330 -19.74 2.46 -2.10
CA HIS A 330 -18.29 2.47 -1.94
C HIS A 330 -17.86 1.33 -1.03
N GLY A 331 -18.10 1.44 0.28
CA GLY A 331 -17.74 0.41 1.25
C GLY A 331 -18.51 -0.89 1.09
N CYS A 332 -17.82 -1.99 1.39
CA CYS A 332 -18.34 -3.34 1.46
C CYS A 332 -17.63 -4.06 2.60
N ASP A 333 -18.24 -4.00 3.79
CA ASP A 333 -17.55 -4.32 5.04
C ASP A 333 -18.25 -5.49 5.74
N VAL A 334 -17.48 -6.50 6.16
CA VAL A 334 -18.02 -7.73 6.77
C VAL A 334 -17.77 -7.73 8.27
N ASP A 335 -18.85 -7.84 9.04
CA ASP A 335 -18.78 -7.81 10.50
C ASP A 335 -17.95 -8.98 11.09
N PRO A 336 -17.45 -8.86 12.33
CA PRO A 336 -16.60 -9.88 12.95
C PRO A 336 -17.25 -11.28 13.04
N THR A 337 -18.58 -11.37 13.04
CA THR A 337 -19.29 -12.67 13.04
C THR A 337 -19.44 -13.28 11.65
N GLY A 338 -19.29 -12.46 10.61
CA GLY A 338 -19.56 -12.77 9.21
C GLY A 338 -21.03 -12.91 8.85
N GLU A 339 -21.94 -12.55 9.76
CA GLU A 339 -23.37 -12.57 9.51
C GLU A 339 -23.81 -11.38 8.66
N TYR A 340 -23.17 -10.22 8.83
CA TYR A 340 -23.63 -8.96 8.29
C TYR A 340 -22.65 -8.39 7.29
N ILE A 341 -23.17 -8.03 6.11
CA ILE A 341 -22.43 -7.38 5.03
C ILE A 341 -22.98 -5.97 4.88
N VAL A 342 -22.15 -4.98 5.18
CA VAL A 342 -22.52 -3.56 5.22
C VAL A 342 -22.16 -2.92 3.88
N GLY A 343 -23.16 -2.41 3.16
CA GLY A 343 -22.96 -1.59 1.98
C GLY A 343 -23.02 -0.11 2.33
N SER A 344 -21.99 0.66 1.97
CA SER A 344 -21.98 2.11 2.20
C SER A 344 -22.50 2.84 0.97
N GLY A 345 -23.71 3.40 1.06
CA GLY A 345 -24.47 3.86 -0.11
C GLY A 345 -23.97 5.13 -0.81
N LYS A 346 -22.82 5.72 -0.43
CA LYS A 346 -22.16 6.89 -1.04
C LYS A 346 -23.11 8.04 -1.45
N LEU A 347 -23.73 7.95 -2.63
CA LEU A 347 -24.68 8.94 -3.15
C LEU A 347 -26.04 8.87 -2.47
N ALA A 348 -26.40 7.72 -1.92
CA ALA A 348 -27.54 7.55 -1.05
C ALA A 348 -27.16 7.77 0.42
N ALA A 349 -27.99 8.52 1.14
CA ALA A 349 -27.91 8.66 2.60
C ALA A 349 -28.43 7.40 3.32
N LEU A 350 -28.00 6.22 2.87
CA LEU A 350 -28.45 4.91 3.31
C LEU A 350 -27.24 3.98 3.52
N ILE A 351 -27.35 3.13 4.54
CA ILE A 351 -26.42 2.04 4.80
C ILE A 351 -27.24 0.75 4.89
N PRO A 352 -27.42 0.03 3.78
CA PRO A 352 -27.98 -1.32 3.80
C PRO A 352 -27.07 -2.29 4.55
N VAL A 353 -27.66 -3.09 5.44
CA VAL A 353 -27.01 -4.22 6.10
C VAL A 353 -27.66 -5.48 5.57
N HIS A 354 -26.94 -6.24 4.76
CA HIS A 354 -27.36 -7.56 4.29
C HIS A 354 -27.02 -8.63 5.32
N SER A 355 -27.79 -9.72 5.37
CA SER A 355 -27.54 -10.90 6.20
C SER A 355 -27.08 -12.05 5.32
N PHE A 356 -25.94 -12.64 5.65
CA PHE A 356 -25.38 -13.79 4.97
C PHE A 356 -26.32 -15.01 5.06
N SER A 357 -26.90 -15.25 6.25
CA SER A 357 -27.85 -16.36 6.44
C SER A 357 -29.09 -16.19 5.56
N LYS A 358 -29.57 -14.95 5.40
CA LYS A 358 -30.68 -14.62 4.50
C LYS A 358 -30.28 -14.76 3.02
N MET A 359 -29.09 -14.31 2.65
CA MET A 359 -28.54 -14.46 1.31
C MET A 359 -28.51 -15.94 0.87
N LEU A 360 -27.99 -16.85 1.71
CA LEU A 360 -27.97 -18.27 1.39
C LEU A 360 -29.39 -18.85 1.21
N LYS A 361 -30.34 -18.48 2.07
CA LYS A 361 -31.75 -18.89 1.91
C LYS A 361 -32.36 -18.35 0.62
N ALA A 362 -32.05 -17.11 0.25
CA ALA A 362 -32.53 -16.52 -1.01
C ALA A 362 -31.97 -17.28 -2.22
N ILE A 363 -30.71 -17.73 -2.17
CA ILE A 363 -30.09 -18.58 -3.20
C ILE A 363 -30.81 -19.94 -3.27
N GLU A 364 -30.99 -20.62 -2.13
CA GLU A 364 -31.67 -21.92 -2.04
C GLU A 364 -33.11 -21.87 -2.57
N ASN A 365 -33.85 -20.84 -2.18
CA ASN A 365 -35.24 -20.61 -2.59
C ASN A 365 -35.37 -20.03 -4.01
N LYS A 366 -34.26 -19.72 -4.69
CA LYS A 366 -34.23 -19.05 -6.00
C LYS A 366 -35.01 -17.73 -6.02
N GLU A 367 -34.87 -16.94 -4.95
CA GLU A 367 -35.51 -15.63 -4.80
C GLU A 367 -34.76 -14.57 -5.61
N PHE A 368 -34.84 -14.69 -6.94
CA PHE A 368 -34.15 -13.83 -7.88
C PHE A 368 -35.06 -12.70 -8.40
N ALA A 369 -34.47 -11.53 -8.61
CA ALA A 369 -35.10 -10.36 -9.24
C ALA A 369 -34.80 -10.27 -10.75
N GLY A 370 -33.87 -11.08 -11.24
CA GLY A 370 -33.42 -11.09 -12.64
C GLY A 370 -32.01 -11.63 -12.75
N GLU A 371 -31.36 -11.33 -13.87
CA GLU A 371 -29.94 -11.64 -14.11
C GLU A 371 -29.21 -10.42 -14.67
N TYR A 372 -27.92 -10.30 -14.37
CA TYR A 372 -27.02 -9.30 -14.94
C TYR A 372 -25.84 -10.00 -15.62
N ASP A 373 -25.74 -9.90 -16.94
CA ASP A 373 -24.78 -10.65 -17.79
C ASP A 373 -24.74 -12.16 -17.46
N GLY A 374 -25.91 -12.73 -17.17
CA GLY A 374 -26.07 -14.14 -16.83
C GLY A 374 -25.78 -14.50 -15.36
N ILE A 375 -25.50 -13.54 -14.49
CA ILE A 375 -25.32 -13.76 -13.05
C ILE A 375 -26.64 -13.45 -12.32
N PRO A 376 -27.16 -14.32 -11.44
CA PRO A 376 -28.41 -14.07 -10.73
C PRO A 376 -28.35 -12.83 -9.82
N ILE A 377 -29.41 -12.03 -9.87
CA ILE A 377 -29.63 -10.90 -8.96
C ILE A 377 -30.60 -11.36 -7.87
N LEU A 378 -30.18 -11.35 -6.61
CA LEU A 378 -31.02 -11.67 -5.47
C LEU A 378 -32.04 -10.55 -5.23
N LYS A 379 -33.24 -10.89 -4.74
CA LYS A 379 -34.20 -9.87 -4.27
C LYS A 379 -33.63 -9.11 -3.06
N TYR A 380 -33.72 -7.79 -3.09
CA TYR A 380 -33.15 -6.92 -2.06
C TYR A 380 -33.69 -7.25 -0.67
N GLU A 381 -35.00 -7.35 -0.54
CA GLU A 381 -35.71 -7.62 0.72
C GLU A 381 -35.37 -9.00 1.28
N SER A 382 -35.06 -9.96 0.38
CA SER A 382 -34.70 -11.32 0.74
C SER A 382 -33.31 -11.43 1.36
N THR A 383 -32.40 -10.50 1.08
CA THR A 383 -31.04 -10.49 1.67
C THR A 383 -30.88 -9.47 2.80
N LEU A 384 -31.77 -8.48 2.89
CA LEU A 384 -31.65 -7.37 3.82
C LEU A 384 -31.91 -7.79 5.29
N HIS A 385 -30.99 -7.46 6.19
CA HIS A 385 -31.24 -7.42 7.63
C HIS A 385 -32.01 -6.15 8.01
N GLY A 386 -31.56 -5.01 7.51
CA GLY A 386 -32.26 -3.73 7.55
C GLY A 386 -31.37 -2.59 7.06
N GLU A 387 -31.80 -1.36 7.28
CA GLU A 387 -31.04 -0.14 6.96
C GLU A 387 -30.78 0.67 8.23
N VAL A 388 -29.58 1.26 8.35
CA VAL A 388 -29.21 2.09 9.50
C VAL A 388 -30.11 3.32 9.58
N GLN A 389 -30.63 3.61 10.77
CA GLN A 389 -31.60 4.70 10.96
C GLN A 389 -30.90 6.05 11.02
N LYS A 390 -31.24 6.95 10.09
CA LYS A 390 -30.70 8.32 10.00
C LYS A 390 -29.15 8.34 9.98
N PRO A 391 -28.48 7.69 9.01
CA PRO A 391 -27.04 7.44 9.08
C PRO A 391 -26.20 8.71 8.94
N GLY A 392 -26.51 9.59 7.99
CA GLY A 392 -25.72 10.80 7.69
C GLY A 392 -25.61 11.00 6.17
N LEU A 393 -24.75 11.92 5.70
CA LEU A 393 -24.57 12.20 4.27
C LEU A 393 -23.21 11.74 3.75
N GLY A 394 -23.22 10.94 2.67
CA GLY A 394 -22.00 10.44 2.04
C GLY A 394 -21.33 9.29 2.81
N PRO A 395 -22.03 8.21 3.20
CA PRO A 395 -21.41 7.08 3.87
C PRO A 395 -20.38 6.39 2.95
N LEU A 396 -19.15 6.19 3.45
CA LEU A 396 -18.06 5.60 2.65
C LEU A 396 -17.54 4.26 3.18
N HIS A 397 -17.06 4.19 4.43
CA HIS A 397 -16.37 3.01 4.95
C HIS A 397 -16.81 2.68 6.38
N THR A 398 -16.97 1.40 6.71
CA THR A 398 -17.41 0.92 8.02
C THR A 398 -16.38 0.00 8.68
N GLU A 399 -16.06 0.27 9.95
CA GLU A 399 -15.16 -0.53 10.81
C GLU A 399 -15.88 -1.03 12.07
N PHE A 400 -15.37 -2.08 12.73
CA PHE A 400 -16.04 -2.73 13.86
C PHE A 400 -15.18 -2.79 15.14
N ASP A 401 -15.80 -2.67 16.32
CA ASP A 401 -15.08 -2.67 17.61
C ASP A 401 -15.04 -4.01 18.35
N GLY A 402 -15.66 -5.06 17.79
CA GLY A 402 -15.78 -6.37 18.44
C GLY A 402 -16.76 -6.42 19.62
N LYS A 403 -17.46 -5.32 19.92
CA LYS A 403 -18.45 -5.18 21.00
C LYS A 403 -19.89 -5.08 20.45
N GLY A 404 -20.08 -5.37 19.15
CA GLY A 404 -21.38 -5.29 18.47
C GLY A 404 -21.67 -3.93 17.85
N ASN A 405 -20.71 -2.99 17.85
CA ASN A 405 -20.87 -1.69 17.22
C ASN A 405 -20.07 -1.61 15.91
N ALA A 406 -20.59 -0.78 15.02
CA ALA A 406 -19.96 -0.37 13.78
C ALA A 406 -19.77 1.15 13.77
N TYR A 407 -18.75 1.59 13.02
CA TYR A 407 -18.33 2.98 12.89
C TYR A 407 -18.27 3.29 11.41
N THR A 408 -19.08 4.22 10.93
CA THR A 408 -19.10 4.58 9.50
C THR A 408 -18.65 6.02 9.30
N SER A 409 -17.82 6.25 8.28
CA SER A 409 -17.39 7.57 7.84
C SER A 409 -18.41 8.23 6.92
N PHE A 410 -18.58 9.55 7.05
CA PHE A 410 -19.47 10.36 6.23
C PHE A 410 -18.73 11.53 5.61
N PHE A 411 -18.46 11.44 4.30
CA PHE A 411 -17.62 12.39 3.58
C PHE A 411 -18.23 13.80 3.50
N VAL A 412 -19.54 13.87 3.24
CA VAL A 412 -20.24 15.15 3.01
C VAL A 412 -20.52 15.85 4.33
N SER A 413 -21.02 15.13 5.34
CA SER A 413 -21.26 15.72 6.66
C SER A 413 -20.00 15.83 7.52
N SER A 414 -18.86 15.26 7.10
CA SER A 414 -17.57 15.27 7.82
C SER A 414 -17.71 14.80 9.26
N GLU A 415 -18.13 13.56 9.44
CA GLU A 415 -18.33 12.94 10.75
C GLU A 415 -18.06 11.43 10.70
N VAL A 416 -17.82 10.85 11.89
CA VAL A 416 -17.90 9.41 12.15
C VAL A 416 -19.14 9.14 12.98
N VAL A 417 -19.89 8.09 12.62
CA VAL A 417 -21.11 7.68 13.31
C VAL A 417 -20.94 6.27 13.85
N LYS A 418 -21.11 6.13 15.17
CA LYS A 418 -21.17 4.84 15.86
C LYS A 418 -22.61 4.36 15.88
N TRP A 419 -22.85 3.10 15.51
CA TRP A 419 -24.18 2.49 15.51
C TRP A 419 -24.11 0.99 15.92
N ASP A 420 -25.22 0.46 16.42
CA ASP A 420 -25.34 -0.93 16.84
C ASP A 420 -25.71 -1.84 15.66
N VAL A 421 -24.92 -2.89 15.40
CA VAL A 421 -25.05 -3.74 14.21
C VAL A 421 -26.38 -4.50 14.17
N LYS A 422 -26.89 -4.92 15.32
CA LYS A 422 -28.11 -5.76 15.39
C LYS A 422 -29.38 -4.92 15.27
N THR A 423 -29.42 -3.81 15.99
CA THR A 423 -30.60 -2.94 16.13
C THR A 423 -30.63 -1.81 15.10
N LEU A 424 -29.50 -1.55 14.42
CA LEU A 424 -29.35 -0.54 13.37
C LEU A 424 -29.55 0.90 13.88
N LYS A 425 -29.40 1.11 15.18
CA LYS A 425 -29.57 2.40 15.84
C LYS A 425 -28.25 3.12 15.99
N VAL A 426 -28.26 4.42 15.67
CA VAL A 426 -27.14 5.33 15.94
C VAL A 426 -26.99 5.52 17.45
N LEU A 427 -25.75 5.39 17.93
CA LEU A 427 -25.36 5.48 19.34
C LEU A 427 -24.57 6.76 19.63
N ASP A 428 -23.72 7.17 18.69
CA ASP A 428 -22.87 8.34 18.85
C ASP A 428 -22.44 8.93 17.51
N ARG A 429 -22.02 10.21 17.53
CA ARG A 429 -21.50 10.94 16.37
C ARG A 429 -20.35 11.83 16.82
N GLN A 430 -19.30 11.91 16.01
CA GLN A 430 -18.20 12.86 16.22
C GLN A 430 -17.85 13.56 14.91
N PRO A 431 -17.67 14.89 14.91
CA PRO A 431 -17.18 15.60 13.74
C PRO A 431 -15.75 15.18 13.41
N THR A 432 -15.43 15.16 12.12
CA THR A 432 -14.07 15.07 11.57
C THR A 432 -13.74 16.33 10.78
N PHE A 433 -12.46 16.58 10.55
CA PHE A 433 -12.00 17.83 9.93
C PHE A 433 -10.93 17.56 8.85
N TYR A 434 -11.31 17.44 7.58
CA TYR A 434 -12.68 17.32 7.05
C TYR A 434 -12.74 16.24 5.96
N SER A 435 -13.97 15.87 5.59
CA SER A 435 -14.22 14.94 4.49
C SER A 435 -13.47 13.63 4.69
N VAL A 436 -13.83 12.93 5.77
CA VAL A 436 -13.29 11.62 6.09
C VAL A 436 -13.57 10.64 4.95
N GLY A 437 -12.52 9.95 4.52
CA GLY A 437 -12.60 8.84 3.58
C GLY A 437 -12.77 7.53 4.35
N HIS A 438 -11.68 6.78 4.48
CA HIS A 438 -11.69 5.54 5.24
C HIS A 438 -11.41 5.76 6.73
N LEU A 439 -11.90 4.80 7.51
CA LEU A 439 -11.58 4.59 8.91
C LEU A 439 -10.60 3.42 9.07
N MET A 440 -9.98 3.32 10.24
CA MET A 440 -9.32 2.11 10.72
C MET A 440 -9.65 1.94 12.19
N VAL A 441 -10.15 0.77 12.57
CA VAL A 441 -10.15 0.31 13.97
C VAL A 441 -9.07 -0.76 14.11
N VAL A 442 -8.37 -0.79 15.25
CA VAL A 442 -7.28 -1.77 15.45
C VAL A 442 -7.85 -3.19 15.35
N GLY A 443 -7.48 -3.92 14.30
CA GLY A 443 -8.05 -5.21 13.91
C GLY A 443 -9.55 -5.19 13.56
N GLY A 444 -10.10 -4.06 13.11
CA GLY A 444 -11.54 -3.86 12.89
C GLY A 444 -12.17 -4.77 11.83
N ASP A 445 -11.37 -5.21 10.87
CA ASP A 445 -11.68 -6.17 9.82
C ASP A 445 -11.43 -7.63 10.24
N THR A 446 -11.11 -7.92 11.50
CA THR A 446 -10.86 -9.29 11.97
C THR A 446 -12.11 -9.89 12.64
N LYS A 447 -12.05 -11.18 12.99
CA LYS A 447 -13.07 -11.83 13.85
C LYS A 447 -13.01 -11.35 15.30
N LYS A 448 -11.89 -10.76 15.72
CA LYS A 448 -11.68 -10.24 17.08
C LYS A 448 -10.98 -8.88 17.06
N PRO A 449 -11.70 -7.80 16.70
CA PRO A 449 -11.15 -6.46 16.83
C PRO A 449 -10.70 -6.14 18.26
N TYR A 450 -9.65 -5.33 18.38
CA TYR A 450 -9.13 -4.91 19.69
C TYR A 450 -9.98 -3.77 20.30
N GLY A 451 -10.65 -2.97 19.46
CA GLY A 451 -11.73 -2.07 19.89
C GLY A 451 -11.32 -0.96 20.89
N LYS A 452 -10.08 -0.46 20.80
CA LYS A 452 -9.56 0.62 21.65
C LYS A 452 -9.43 1.96 20.91
N TYR A 453 -8.85 1.93 19.71
CA TYR A 453 -8.65 3.12 18.90
C TYR A 453 -9.36 3.02 17.55
N LEU A 454 -9.82 4.18 17.08
CA LEU A 454 -10.27 4.42 15.73
C LEU A 454 -9.47 5.58 15.14
N VAL A 455 -9.03 5.47 13.89
CA VAL A 455 -8.43 6.58 13.14
C VAL A 455 -9.32 6.94 11.96
N ALA A 456 -9.64 8.22 11.82
CA ALA A 456 -10.33 8.77 10.66
C ALA A 456 -9.31 9.45 9.72
N TYR A 457 -9.24 9.00 8.46
CA TYR A 457 -8.33 9.55 7.46
C TYR A 457 -9.06 10.59 6.59
N ASN A 458 -8.79 11.87 6.85
CA ASN A 458 -9.45 13.01 6.24
C ASN A 458 -8.75 13.44 4.95
N LYS A 459 -9.54 13.84 3.94
CA LYS A 459 -9.02 14.19 2.61
C LYS A 459 -8.80 15.69 2.43
N ILE A 460 -9.41 16.51 3.27
CA ILE A 460 -9.36 17.97 3.15
C ILE A 460 -8.88 18.58 4.47
N THR A 461 -7.68 19.17 4.44
CA THR A 461 -7.00 19.65 5.65
C THR A 461 -7.29 21.12 5.99
N LYS A 462 -7.35 22.02 5.01
CA LYS A 462 -7.64 23.46 5.24
C LYS A 462 -6.85 24.07 6.42
N ASP A 463 -7.53 24.32 7.54
CA ASP A 463 -7.09 25.09 8.70
C ASP A 463 -6.56 24.24 9.86
N ARG A 464 -6.35 22.93 9.66
CA ARG A 464 -5.88 22.03 10.73
C ARG A 464 -4.43 22.23 11.13
N PHE A 465 -3.57 22.61 10.17
CA PHE A 465 -2.13 22.77 10.39
C PHE A 465 -1.64 24.12 9.87
N LEU A 466 -0.38 24.44 10.18
CA LEU A 466 0.28 25.59 9.58
C LEU A 466 0.26 25.47 8.05
N PRO A 467 -0.09 26.55 7.32
CA PRO A 467 -0.21 26.50 5.87
C PRO A 467 1.16 26.30 5.21
N THR A 468 1.24 25.35 4.26
CA THR A 468 2.45 25.00 3.50
C THR A 468 2.39 25.41 2.03
N GLY A 469 1.44 26.28 1.66
CA GLY A 469 1.17 26.68 0.27
C GLY A 469 -0.10 26.04 -0.28
N PRO A 470 -0.26 25.97 -1.61
CA PRO A 470 -1.45 25.39 -2.27
C PRO A 470 -1.62 23.89 -2.01
N GLU A 471 -0.54 23.18 -1.68
CA GLU A 471 -0.54 21.77 -1.33
C GLU A 471 -0.44 21.63 0.20
N LEU A 472 -1.38 20.89 0.78
CA LEU A 472 -1.44 20.58 2.20
C LEU A 472 -1.35 19.06 2.38
N THR A 473 -0.67 18.62 3.44
CA THR A 473 -0.72 17.23 3.86
C THR A 473 -2.10 16.88 4.40
N GLN A 474 -2.60 15.67 4.11
CA GLN A 474 -3.84 15.14 4.67
C GLN A 474 -3.73 14.94 6.19
N SER A 475 -4.86 14.93 6.90
CA SER A 475 -4.89 14.73 8.35
C SER A 475 -5.48 13.38 8.74
N ALA A 476 -4.96 12.81 9.83
CA ALA A 476 -5.54 11.67 10.51
C ALA A 476 -5.96 12.09 11.92
N GLN A 477 -7.15 11.65 12.32
CA GLN A 477 -7.69 11.93 13.65
C GLN A 477 -7.88 10.63 14.45
N LEU A 478 -7.21 10.54 15.60
CA LEU A 478 -7.27 9.40 16.51
C LEU A 478 -8.38 9.60 17.54
N TYR A 479 -9.26 8.62 17.69
CA TYR A 479 -10.33 8.58 18.68
C TYR A 479 -10.14 7.39 19.64
N ASP A 480 -10.35 7.64 20.93
CA ASP A 480 -10.59 6.60 21.94
C ASP A 480 -12.03 6.09 21.78
N ILE A 481 -12.16 4.78 21.55
CA ILE A 481 -13.44 4.08 21.40
C ILE A 481 -13.63 2.99 22.46
N SER A 482 -12.81 3.00 23.52
CA SER A 482 -12.88 1.99 24.57
C SER A 482 -14.18 2.05 25.39
N GLY A 483 -14.75 3.25 25.55
CA GLY A 483 -16.00 3.51 26.27
C GLY A 483 -17.23 3.70 25.38
N ASP A 484 -18.31 4.19 25.98
CA ASP A 484 -19.62 4.33 25.30
C ASP A 484 -19.60 5.38 24.19
N LYS A 485 -18.86 6.48 24.40
CA LYS A 485 -18.74 7.64 23.51
C LYS A 485 -17.34 7.74 22.92
N MET A 486 -17.26 8.11 21.65
CA MET A 486 -16.00 8.38 20.96
C MET A 486 -15.38 9.67 21.52
N LYS A 487 -14.07 9.67 21.77
CA LYS A 487 -13.33 10.87 22.22
C LYS A 487 -12.13 11.14 21.33
N LEU A 488 -12.09 12.31 20.68
CA LEU A 488 -10.94 12.73 19.89
C LEU A 488 -9.72 12.92 20.81
N LEU A 489 -8.62 12.24 20.48
CA LEU A 489 -7.37 12.27 21.22
C LEU A 489 -6.28 13.09 20.52
N LEU A 490 -6.11 12.88 19.22
CA LEU A 490 -5.02 13.46 18.44
C LEU A 490 -5.48 13.80 17.03
N ASP A 491 -4.89 14.86 16.47
CA ASP A 491 -4.96 15.23 15.06
C ASP A 491 -3.51 15.37 14.57
N PHE A 492 -3.12 14.60 13.54
CA PHE A 492 -1.73 14.53 13.07
C PHE A 492 -1.64 14.46 11.53
N PRO A 493 -0.60 15.06 10.91
CA PRO A 493 -0.45 15.06 9.46
C PRO A 493 -0.02 13.68 8.94
N THR A 494 -0.43 13.39 7.71
CA THR A 494 -0.09 12.17 6.98
C THR A 494 0.63 12.47 5.67
N PHE A 495 1.32 11.47 5.12
CA PHE A 495 2.15 11.62 3.92
C PHE A 495 1.57 10.86 2.72
N GLY A 496 1.44 11.53 1.57
CA GLY A 496 1.08 10.91 0.28
C GLY A 496 -0.41 10.68 0.01
N GLU A 497 -1.32 11.32 0.75
CA GLU A 497 -2.77 11.06 0.72
C GLU A 497 -3.13 9.58 0.98
N PRO A 498 -3.02 9.10 2.23
CA PRO A 498 -3.39 7.73 2.54
C PRO A 498 -4.85 7.43 2.20
N HIS A 499 -5.09 6.36 1.43
CA HIS A 499 -6.45 5.91 1.15
C HIS A 499 -7.03 5.07 2.28
N TYR A 500 -6.28 4.06 2.75
CA TYR A 500 -6.65 3.15 3.84
C TYR A 500 -5.49 2.85 4.80
N ALA A 501 -5.76 2.14 5.88
CA ALA A 501 -4.76 1.71 6.84
C ALA A 501 -5.18 0.45 7.58
N GLN A 502 -4.18 -0.27 8.09
CA GLN A 502 -4.32 -1.45 8.93
C GLN A 502 -3.49 -1.25 10.19
N ALA A 503 -3.99 -1.69 11.34
CA ALA A 503 -3.24 -1.57 12.59
C ALA A 503 -3.33 -2.81 13.46
N VAL A 504 -2.26 -3.03 14.22
CA VAL A 504 -2.05 -4.22 15.04
C VAL A 504 -1.26 -3.87 16.30
N PRO A 505 -1.52 -4.54 17.44
CA PRO A 505 -0.70 -4.38 18.64
C PRO A 505 0.79 -4.61 18.36
N ALA A 506 1.63 -3.74 18.92
CA ALA A 506 3.08 -3.79 18.73
C ALA A 506 3.69 -5.12 19.19
N THR A 507 3.08 -5.79 20.17
CA THR A 507 3.54 -7.08 20.70
C THR A 507 3.51 -8.22 19.68
N LEU A 508 2.76 -8.10 18.58
CA LEU A 508 2.76 -9.11 17.52
C LEU A 508 4.00 -9.02 16.61
N ILE A 509 4.74 -7.89 16.65
CA ILE A 509 5.78 -7.58 15.66
C ILE A 509 7.11 -7.19 16.30
N LYS A 510 7.09 -6.42 17.38
CA LYS A 510 8.29 -5.75 17.92
C LYS A 510 9.40 -6.72 18.36
N ASP A 511 9.02 -7.88 18.89
CA ASP A 511 9.97 -8.83 19.50
C ASP A 511 10.61 -9.78 18.46
N GLN A 512 10.12 -9.75 17.21
CA GLN A 512 10.62 -10.56 16.09
C GLN A 512 11.44 -9.74 15.07
N GLN A 513 11.76 -8.48 15.37
CA GLN A 513 12.47 -7.59 14.46
C GLN A 513 13.90 -8.05 14.20
N VAL A 514 14.27 -8.11 12.92
CA VAL A 514 15.65 -8.30 12.49
C VAL A 514 16.43 -7.02 12.77
N LYS A 515 17.51 -7.14 13.54
CA LYS A 515 18.36 -6.01 13.95
C LYS A 515 19.56 -5.80 13.02
N PHE A 516 20.14 -6.91 12.56
CA PHE A 516 21.25 -6.98 11.63
C PHE A 516 21.25 -8.33 10.95
N TYR A 517 21.95 -8.45 9.83
CA TYR A 517 22.15 -9.71 9.13
C TYR A 517 23.49 -10.30 9.54
N ASN A 518 23.51 -11.60 9.83
CA ASN A 518 24.75 -12.28 10.13
C ASN A 518 25.61 -12.35 8.86
N ILE A 519 26.80 -11.74 8.89
CA ILE A 519 27.69 -11.67 7.72
C ILE A 519 28.10 -13.06 7.20
N ALA A 520 28.15 -14.06 8.09
CA ALA A 520 28.45 -15.44 7.71
C ALA A 520 27.38 -16.01 6.75
N ASP A 521 26.13 -15.61 6.94
CA ASP A 521 24.97 -16.08 6.19
C ASP A 521 24.74 -15.31 4.88
N ASN A 522 25.47 -14.20 4.66
CA ASN A 522 25.38 -13.44 3.42
C ASN A 522 25.89 -14.28 2.23
N LYS A 523 25.01 -14.56 1.26
CA LYS A 523 25.28 -15.31 0.04
C LYS A 523 25.25 -14.45 -1.22
N HIS A 524 25.30 -13.13 -1.08
CA HIS A 524 25.35 -12.22 -2.21
C HIS A 524 26.59 -12.56 -3.09
N PRO A 525 26.45 -12.65 -4.42
CA PRO A 525 27.55 -13.10 -5.30
C PRO A 525 28.77 -12.18 -5.27
N TYR A 526 28.58 -10.93 -4.84
CA TYR A 526 29.63 -9.92 -4.71
C TYR A 526 29.98 -9.57 -3.25
N ALA A 527 29.49 -10.34 -2.27
CA ALA A 527 29.82 -10.13 -0.86
C ALA A 527 31.34 -10.14 -0.63
N THR A 528 31.80 -9.21 0.20
CA THR A 528 33.20 -9.09 0.64
C THR A 528 33.22 -9.22 2.15
N LYS A 529 33.57 -10.39 2.69
CA LYS A 529 33.37 -10.71 4.13
C LYS A 529 34.51 -10.23 5.03
N GLY A 530 35.41 -9.43 4.50
CA GLY A 530 36.48 -8.76 5.21
C GLY A 530 37.38 -7.98 4.26
N GLU A 531 38.13 -7.01 4.79
CA GLU A 531 38.96 -6.10 3.99
C GLU A 531 40.02 -6.80 3.13
N ALA A 532 40.48 -7.98 3.58
CA ALA A 532 41.44 -8.78 2.82
C ALA A 532 40.87 -9.30 1.49
N GLU A 533 39.55 -9.45 1.40
CA GLU A 533 38.83 -9.90 0.21
C GLU A 533 38.52 -8.76 -0.78
N SER A 534 38.67 -7.50 -0.36
CA SER A 534 38.45 -6.33 -1.19
C SER A 534 39.38 -6.32 -2.41
N LYS A 535 38.80 -6.06 -3.58
CA LYS A 535 39.49 -6.13 -4.87
C LYS A 535 38.81 -5.29 -5.93
N VAL A 536 39.58 -4.90 -6.95
CA VAL A 536 39.05 -4.28 -8.17
C VAL A 536 39.32 -5.20 -9.35
N VAL A 537 38.31 -5.44 -10.19
CA VAL A 537 38.37 -6.36 -11.32
C VAL A 537 37.82 -5.68 -12.57
N ARG A 538 38.57 -5.68 -13.67
CA ARG A 538 38.13 -5.20 -14.98
C ARG A 538 37.78 -6.36 -15.90
N GLN A 539 36.64 -6.24 -16.57
CA GLN A 539 36.12 -7.17 -17.58
C GLN A 539 35.66 -6.34 -18.79
N GLY A 540 36.55 -6.15 -19.77
CA GLY A 540 36.32 -5.18 -20.85
C GLY A 540 36.11 -3.75 -20.31
N ASN A 541 34.96 -3.15 -20.61
CA ASN A 541 34.55 -1.84 -20.08
C ASN A 541 33.81 -1.90 -18.74
N LYS A 542 33.53 -3.09 -18.19
CA LYS A 542 32.95 -3.24 -16.86
C LYS A 542 34.05 -3.29 -15.81
N VAL A 543 33.89 -2.54 -14.73
CA VAL A 543 34.80 -2.56 -13.58
C VAL A 543 34.01 -2.86 -12.33
N HIS A 544 34.35 -3.96 -11.66
CA HIS A 544 33.75 -4.39 -10.41
C HIS A 544 34.67 -4.02 -9.26
N VAL A 545 34.18 -3.19 -8.35
CA VAL A 545 34.84 -2.79 -7.10
C VAL A 545 34.17 -3.54 -5.96
N TYR A 546 34.88 -4.50 -5.40
CA TYR A 546 34.47 -5.26 -4.21
C TYR A 546 35.01 -4.50 -3.00
N MET A 547 34.10 -3.89 -2.25
CA MET A 547 34.40 -2.92 -1.20
C MET A 547 33.74 -3.36 0.11
N THR A 548 34.41 -3.09 1.23
CA THR A 548 33.81 -3.20 2.56
C THR A 548 33.62 -1.82 3.17
N SER A 549 32.61 -1.70 4.04
CA SER A 549 32.43 -0.60 4.97
C SER A 549 32.44 -1.12 6.41
N ILE A 550 33.21 -0.47 7.26
CA ILE A 550 33.22 -0.64 8.71
C ILE A 550 33.60 0.71 9.31
N ARG A 551 33.10 1.06 10.49
CA ARG A 551 33.45 2.36 11.10
C ARG A 551 34.98 2.46 11.26
N SER A 552 35.66 3.43 10.63
CA SER A 552 35.18 4.63 9.93
C SER A 552 35.78 4.79 8.52
N HIS A 553 35.92 3.71 7.76
CA HIS A 553 36.55 3.76 6.43
C HIS A 553 35.95 2.76 5.42
N PHE A 554 36.15 3.06 4.14
CA PHE A 554 35.95 2.11 3.05
C PHE A 554 37.25 1.36 2.76
N ALA A 555 37.16 0.09 2.35
CA ALA A 555 38.30 -0.64 1.82
C ALA A 555 37.96 -1.25 0.45
N PRO A 556 38.56 -0.77 -0.67
CA PRO A 556 39.56 0.31 -0.76
C PRO A 556 38.97 1.72 -0.63
N ASP A 557 39.81 2.68 -0.29
CA ASP A 557 39.47 4.12 -0.23
C ASP A 557 40.07 4.92 -1.42
N ASN A 558 41.03 4.36 -2.16
CA ASN A 558 41.62 5.02 -3.33
C ASN A 558 41.68 4.06 -4.52
N ILE A 559 41.20 4.52 -5.68
CA ILE A 559 41.13 3.74 -6.93
C ILE A 559 41.65 4.57 -8.10
N GLU A 560 42.64 4.04 -8.83
CA GLU A 560 43.25 4.65 -10.01
C GLU A 560 42.91 3.83 -11.26
N GLY A 561 42.99 4.44 -12.45
CA GLY A 561 42.88 3.70 -13.72
C GLY A 561 41.46 3.33 -14.15
N ILE A 562 40.43 3.96 -13.57
CA ILE A 562 39.08 4.01 -14.17
C ILE A 562 39.14 4.91 -15.40
N LYS A 563 38.35 4.59 -16.43
CA LYS A 563 38.33 5.30 -17.71
C LYS A 563 36.95 5.85 -18.02
N VAL A 564 36.91 6.95 -18.77
CA VAL A 564 35.64 7.47 -19.34
C VAL A 564 34.99 6.37 -20.18
N GLY A 565 33.71 6.11 -19.93
CA GLY A 565 32.95 5.05 -20.60
C GLY A 565 32.99 3.69 -19.92
N ASP A 566 33.75 3.52 -18.83
CA ASP A 566 33.63 2.34 -17.99
C ASP A 566 32.24 2.28 -17.34
N GLU A 567 31.69 1.08 -17.20
CA GLU A 567 30.59 0.81 -16.27
C GLU A 567 31.19 0.31 -14.95
N VAL A 568 31.18 1.17 -13.93
CA VAL A 568 31.75 0.86 -12.63
C VAL A 568 30.65 0.41 -11.69
N TYR A 569 30.79 -0.79 -11.12
CA TYR A 569 29.90 -1.37 -10.13
C TYR A 569 30.61 -1.38 -8.78
N PHE A 570 30.12 -0.61 -7.82
CA PHE A 570 30.59 -0.63 -6.44
C PHE A 570 29.73 -1.60 -5.64
N HIS A 571 30.27 -2.79 -5.36
CA HIS A 571 29.66 -3.79 -4.49
C HIS A 571 30.15 -3.53 -3.07
N VAL A 572 29.31 -2.92 -2.23
CA VAL A 572 29.71 -2.48 -0.89
C VAL A 572 29.07 -3.40 0.14
N THR A 573 29.90 -4.06 0.96
CA THR A 573 29.48 -4.92 2.05
C THR A 573 29.67 -4.23 3.40
N ASN A 574 28.59 -4.06 4.17
CA ASN A 574 28.65 -3.55 5.54
C ASN A 574 29.07 -4.67 6.50
N LEU A 575 30.25 -4.53 7.10
CA LEU A 575 30.83 -5.50 8.02
C LEU A 575 30.35 -5.35 9.48
N GLU A 576 29.59 -4.30 9.80
CA GLU A 576 29.05 -4.10 11.14
C GLU A 576 28.15 -5.28 11.54
N GLN A 577 28.22 -5.68 12.81
CA GLN A 577 27.40 -6.73 13.42
C GLN A 577 26.75 -6.19 14.71
N ASP A 578 26.40 -4.92 14.68
CA ASP A 578 25.71 -4.20 15.75
C ASP A 578 24.42 -3.58 15.19
N TRP A 579 23.44 -3.39 16.07
CA TRP A 579 22.15 -2.85 15.67
C TRP A 579 22.24 -1.34 15.44
N ASP A 580 21.52 -0.85 14.42
CA ASP A 580 21.40 0.58 14.11
C ASP A 580 22.73 1.24 13.68
N VAL A 581 23.53 0.49 12.91
CA VAL A 581 24.79 0.97 12.31
C VAL A 581 24.81 0.78 10.78
N PRO A 582 23.88 1.44 10.04
CA PRO A 582 23.94 1.42 8.59
C PRO A 582 25.17 2.16 8.07
N HIS A 583 25.52 1.90 6.81
CA HIS A 583 26.51 2.69 6.08
C HIS A 583 25.93 3.22 4.78
N GLY A 584 26.25 4.46 4.48
CA GLY A 584 25.94 5.11 3.23
C GLY A 584 27.02 4.88 2.16
N PHE A 585 26.69 5.01 0.89
CA PHE A 585 27.68 5.11 -0.19
C PHE A 585 27.19 5.99 -1.34
N ALA A 586 27.96 7.05 -1.62
CA ALA A 586 27.75 7.91 -2.79
C ALA A 586 29.08 8.26 -3.46
N ILE A 587 29.03 8.53 -4.77
CA ILE A 587 30.17 9.01 -5.56
C ILE A 587 29.76 10.25 -6.36
N LYS A 588 30.63 11.27 -6.37
CA LYS A 588 30.36 12.58 -6.98
C LYS A 588 29.83 12.45 -8.41
N GLY A 589 28.68 13.07 -8.67
CA GLY A 589 28.12 13.18 -10.02
C GLY A 589 27.61 11.86 -10.59
N ASN A 590 27.35 10.85 -9.75
CA ASN A 590 26.53 9.72 -10.19
C ASN A 590 25.11 10.21 -10.50
N GLN A 591 24.50 9.64 -11.55
CA GLN A 591 23.11 9.90 -11.93
C GLN A 591 22.15 8.85 -11.35
N ASN A 592 22.63 8.05 -10.41
CA ASN A 592 21.88 7.10 -9.60
C ASN A 592 21.76 7.63 -8.17
N ALA A 593 20.86 7.09 -7.35
CA ALA A 593 20.78 7.43 -5.93
C ALA A 593 21.96 6.85 -5.11
N GLU A 594 22.08 7.30 -3.86
CA GLU A 594 22.98 6.68 -2.89
C GLU A 594 22.52 5.27 -2.51
N LEU A 595 23.38 4.55 -1.79
CA LEU A 595 23.01 3.32 -1.09
C LEU A 595 22.94 3.57 0.41
N LEU A 596 21.95 2.98 1.08
CA LEU A 596 21.96 2.78 2.53
C LEU A 596 22.01 1.27 2.81
N ILE A 597 23.08 0.82 3.46
CA ILE A 597 23.46 -0.60 3.54
C ILE A 597 23.38 -1.03 5.00
N MET A 598 22.43 -1.90 5.35
CA MET A 598 22.25 -2.33 6.74
C MET A 598 23.42 -3.23 7.20
N PRO A 599 23.68 -3.34 8.51
CA PRO A 599 24.68 -4.26 9.07
C PRO A 599 24.58 -5.68 8.51
N GLY A 600 25.67 -6.17 7.89
CA GLY A 600 25.74 -7.49 7.25
C GLY A 600 25.24 -7.57 5.81
N GLU A 601 24.75 -6.46 5.23
CA GLU A 601 24.28 -6.43 3.84
C GLU A 601 25.36 -6.14 2.81
N THR A 602 25.11 -6.54 1.58
CA THR A 602 25.82 -6.13 0.38
C THR A 602 24.85 -5.48 -0.59
N SER A 603 25.20 -4.29 -1.08
CA SER A 603 24.44 -3.58 -2.12
C SER A 603 25.36 -3.03 -3.20
N THR A 604 24.83 -2.86 -4.41
CA THR A 604 25.60 -2.43 -5.58
C THR A 604 25.10 -1.11 -6.14
N LEU A 605 26.04 -0.17 -6.31
CA LEU A 605 25.82 1.08 -7.04
C LEU A 605 26.55 1.03 -8.38
N LYS A 606 25.79 1.20 -9.46
CA LYS A 606 26.33 1.42 -10.81
C LYS A 606 26.62 2.91 -11.04
N TRP A 607 27.78 3.19 -11.62
CA TRP A 607 28.23 4.52 -12.02
C TRP A 607 28.93 4.47 -13.38
N VAL A 608 28.66 5.47 -14.23
CA VAL A 608 29.29 5.59 -15.56
C VAL A 608 29.95 6.98 -15.69
N PRO A 609 31.26 7.12 -15.45
CA PRO A 609 31.94 8.40 -15.58
C PRO A 609 31.95 8.92 -17.02
N LYS A 610 31.50 10.17 -17.18
CA LYS A 610 31.39 10.83 -18.50
C LYS A 610 32.57 11.74 -18.85
N LYS A 611 33.43 12.08 -17.88
CA LYS A 611 34.57 13.00 -18.08
C LYS A 611 35.78 12.54 -17.27
N PRO A 612 37.01 12.84 -17.72
CA PRO A 612 38.19 12.65 -16.89
C PRO A 612 38.14 13.56 -15.67
N GLY A 613 38.75 13.14 -14.56
CA GLY A 613 38.81 13.95 -13.35
C GLY A 613 38.97 13.11 -12.09
N MET A 614 38.88 13.80 -10.96
CA MET A 614 38.88 13.18 -9.64
C MET A 614 37.47 13.16 -9.06
N TYR A 615 37.04 11.98 -8.64
CA TYR A 615 35.69 11.70 -8.18
C TYR A 615 35.74 11.20 -6.74
N PRO A 616 35.47 12.08 -5.75
CA PRO A 616 35.35 11.64 -4.37
C PRO A 616 34.12 10.75 -4.19
N MET A 617 34.27 9.76 -3.32
CA MET A 617 33.21 8.92 -2.77
C MET A 617 33.18 9.07 -1.25
N TYR A 618 32.02 8.93 -0.63
CA TYR A 618 31.86 9.14 0.82
C TYR A 618 30.67 8.37 1.39
N CYS A 619 30.69 8.16 2.70
CA CYS A 619 29.56 7.63 3.45
C CYS A 619 28.55 8.75 3.70
N THR A 620 27.35 8.61 3.15
CA THR A 620 26.21 9.53 3.34
C THR A 620 25.61 9.44 4.74
N ASP A 621 25.66 8.26 5.35
CA ASP A 621 25.14 8.02 6.70
C ASP A 621 26.11 8.51 7.80
N PHE A 622 25.54 9.04 8.90
CA PHE A 622 26.31 9.43 10.08
C PHE A 622 26.61 8.20 10.96
N CYS A 623 27.44 7.31 10.44
CA CYS A 623 27.73 6.03 11.05
C CYS A 623 28.68 6.10 12.27
N SER A 624 29.49 7.16 12.39
CA SER A 624 30.48 7.31 13.48
C SER A 624 30.91 8.75 13.71
N ALA A 625 31.64 9.02 14.80
CA ALA A 625 32.24 10.34 15.04
C ALA A 625 33.19 10.80 13.92
N LEU A 626 33.75 9.86 13.15
CA LEU A 626 34.63 10.10 12.00
C LEU A 626 33.92 9.87 10.66
N HIS A 627 32.59 10.07 10.59
CA HIS A 627 31.85 9.83 9.34
C HIS A 627 32.31 10.76 8.20
N GLN A 628 32.82 11.95 8.51
CA GLN A 628 33.35 12.88 7.50
C GLN A 628 34.66 12.39 6.89
N GLU A 629 35.48 11.68 7.67
CA GLU A 629 36.73 11.04 7.23
C GLU A 629 36.49 9.74 6.45
N MET A 630 35.28 9.17 6.53
CA MET A 630 34.87 7.99 5.77
C MET A 630 34.61 8.34 4.30
N GLN A 631 35.70 8.62 3.59
CA GLN A 631 35.70 9.03 2.19
C GLN A 631 36.88 8.44 1.43
N GLY A 632 36.82 8.57 0.12
CA GLY A 632 37.83 8.06 -0.80
C GLY A 632 37.82 8.77 -2.14
N TYR A 633 38.73 8.37 -3.03
CA TYR A 633 38.90 9.01 -4.33
C TYR A 633 39.00 7.99 -5.46
N VAL A 634 38.36 8.31 -6.58
CA VAL A 634 38.44 7.55 -7.82
C VAL A 634 38.97 8.45 -8.94
N ARG A 635 40.11 8.08 -9.52
CA ARG A 635 40.67 8.78 -10.69
C ARG A 635 40.09 8.22 -11.98
N VAL A 636 39.42 9.08 -12.73
CA VAL A 636 38.95 8.77 -14.09
C VAL A 636 39.90 9.39 -15.11
N SER A 637 40.44 8.53 -15.98
CA SER A 637 41.30 8.89 -17.10
C SER A 637 40.52 8.87 -18.43
N PRO A 638 41.04 9.48 -19.51
CA PRO A 638 40.45 9.34 -20.85
C PRO A 638 40.34 7.87 -21.29
N ALA A 639 39.40 7.55 -22.19
CA ALA A 639 39.12 6.18 -22.65
C ALA A 639 40.36 5.41 -23.20
N GLY A 640 41.32 6.12 -23.82
CA GLY A 640 42.56 5.56 -24.35
C GLY A 640 43.77 5.60 -23.39
N SER A 641 43.56 5.92 -22.11
CA SER A 641 44.67 6.08 -21.16
C SER A 641 45.31 4.74 -20.76
N ASN A 642 46.62 4.77 -20.48
CA ASN A 642 47.43 3.65 -20.00
C ASN A 642 47.66 3.69 -18.47
N VAL A 643 46.93 4.53 -17.72
CA VAL A 643 46.99 4.52 -16.24
C VAL A 643 46.61 3.12 -15.74
N PRO A 644 47.49 2.43 -14.99
CA PRO A 644 47.19 1.11 -14.46
C PRO A 644 45.98 1.14 -13.53
N LEU A 645 45.15 0.09 -13.58
CA LEU A 645 44.07 -0.09 -12.62
C LEU A 645 44.67 -0.60 -11.30
N THR A 646 44.72 0.28 -10.31
CA THR A 646 45.24 -0.03 -8.97
C THR A 646 44.28 0.46 -7.91
N TYR A 647 44.38 -0.13 -6.72
CA TYR A 647 43.59 0.25 -5.56
C TYR A 647 44.41 0.11 -4.28
N SER A 648 44.08 0.89 -3.28
CA SER A 648 44.77 0.85 -1.99
C SER A 648 43.83 1.19 -0.84
N LEU A 649 44.29 0.83 0.35
CA LEU A 649 43.87 1.35 1.65
C LEU A 649 45.18 1.79 2.32
N ASN A 650 45.30 3.01 2.84
CA ASN A 650 46.52 3.51 3.48
C ASN A 650 47.81 3.41 2.61
N ASN A 651 47.94 4.30 1.62
CA ASN A 651 49.05 4.35 0.65
C ASN A 651 50.31 5.11 1.14
N LYS A 652 50.46 5.36 2.44
CA LYS A 652 51.63 6.09 2.98
C LYS A 652 52.89 5.22 2.96
N ALA A 653 53.98 5.79 2.44
CA ALA A 653 55.29 5.14 2.36
C ALA A 653 55.85 4.70 3.73
N ASP A 654 55.43 5.36 4.82
CA ASP A 654 56.06 5.23 6.14
C ASP A 654 55.43 4.15 7.03
N ASN A 655 54.29 3.56 6.62
CA ASN A 655 53.56 2.52 7.37
C ASN A 655 53.00 1.46 6.41
N ALA A 656 53.89 0.66 5.83
CA ALA A 656 53.57 -0.44 4.92
C ALA A 656 52.84 -1.61 5.61
N LYS A 657 51.57 -1.41 5.99
CA LYS A 657 50.68 -2.52 6.37
C LYS A 657 49.62 -2.86 5.33
N SER A 658 49.40 -1.99 4.34
CA SER A 658 48.47 -2.24 3.22
C SER A 658 49.12 -1.86 1.89
N PRO A 659 49.57 -2.82 1.07
CA PRO A 659 50.25 -2.52 -0.20
C PRO A 659 49.27 -1.93 -1.23
N VAL A 660 49.76 -1.07 -2.13
CA VAL A 660 49.03 -0.73 -3.37
C VAL A 660 48.87 -2.02 -4.17
N LYS A 661 47.63 -2.44 -4.41
CA LYS A 661 47.31 -3.68 -5.10
C LYS A 661 47.03 -3.41 -6.57
N THR A 662 47.54 -4.26 -7.45
CA THR A 662 47.15 -4.27 -8.87
C THR A 662 45.79 -4.95 -9.02
N ALA A 663 44.89 -4.36 -9.80
CA ALA A 663 43.62 -4.97 -10.13
C ALA A 663 43.79 -6.18 -11.06
N VAL A 664 42.77 -7.05 -11.08
CA VAL A 664 42.73 -8.18 -12.01
C VAL A 664 42.03 -7.75 -13.29
N THR A 665 42.72 -7.85 -14.44
CA THR A 665 42.11 -7.65 -15.76
C THR A 665 41.82 -9.04 -16.35
N LYS A 666 40.56 -9.29 -16.69
CA LYS A 666 40.10 -10.54 -17.32
C LYS A 666 39.63 -10.29 -18.75
#